data_AF-A0A816AU56-F1
#
_entry.id   AF-A0A816AU56-F1
#
_cell.length_a   1.000
_cell.length_b   1.000
_cell.length_c   1.000
_cell.angle_alpha   90.00
_cell.angle_beta   90.00
_cell.angle_gamma   90.00
#
_symmetry.space_group_name_H-M   'P 1'
#
loop_
_entity.id
_entity.type
_entity.pdbx_description
1 polymer ?
#
loop_
_entity_poly.entity_id
_entity_poly.type
_entity_poly.pdbx_seq_one_letter_code
_entity_poly.pdbx_strand_id
1 'polypeptide(L)'
;MTSTNNLNQLDPTFMYTKIFKDILLDMEYDERSIKQFIAYCRNNDCMNPQTIDRFEKEYHAELAIWWFTFPCNIYYMVNYALRCMEGDAIINMGFFIHDLHQQILQLHQQQIHNYHGKPFIVYYGQGLPKKDFEKLQQKTGGLISFNKFLSGTMEREIGLSYALSASENADTVGILCVLSIDPHVQSVPFASIKDVSSLREEEEILFSMHTVFRVVAIKQTENNNQLYQVELQLTSDDDQQLRLLTDRIREEVRGSTGWQSLGNLLLKTGPFNKAEELYNVLLEQTSDEGEKALYYNQLGSVHYNQGDYEKAIWYYAQGLKIRQKTLPSNHPDLATSYNNIGVVYHNIGEHSKALSYHEKALESQQKALPENHPDLATSYNNIGGVYNNMGEYSKALSFYEKAIEIQQKTLPQNHPDLTTSYNSIGDVYHNIGEYSKALSMYENAIEIRQRTLPSNHPDLAISYNSIGGMYNKTGEYSKALSSYEKAIEIQQKTLPSNHPDLATSYNNIGGLYNNIREYSKTLSYYEKALEIRQRTLPSKHPDLATSYNNIGVVYNNFGEYSKALSFHEKALKIQEDTLSSNHPDMAASCNNIGGVHHKMGEYSKALSFYERALKIREENLSLNHLDLAISYNNLGAVYHNFEEYPKALSFYEKGLEIQQKALPSSHPDVATSYNNIGAVYSNMREYSKALSFYEQALEIQEKTLPSNHPDLATSFNNVGGVYHNMGEYSKALLYYERALKIWRLVLSPSHPHIKNLKENFELVRKKIIKHVS
;
A
#
# COMPACT_ATOMS: atom_id res chain seq x y z
N MET A 1 -10.34 9.03 29.50
CA MET A 1 -10.81 7.69 29.91
C MET A 1 -9.91 6.69 29.23
N THR A 2 -9.06 6.04 30.01
CA THR A 2 -8.08 5.03 29.59
C THR A 2 -8.79 3.93 28.82
N SER A 3 -8.39 3.69 27.56
CA SER A 3 -8.89 2.56 26.80
C SER A 3 -8.57 1.29 27.58
N THR A 4 -9.61 0.52 27.90
CA THR A 4 -9.46 -0.89 28.23
C THR A 4 -8.85 -1.55 27.00
N ASN A 5 -7.52 -1.69 26.96
CA ASN A 5 -6.87 -2.50 25.93
C ASN A 5 -7.51 -3.88 26.01
N ASN A 6 -8.17 -4.30 24.94
CA ASN A 6 -8.76 -5.63 24.87
C ASN A 6 -7.59 -6.62 24.81
N LEU A 7 -7.18 -7.12 25.98
CA LEU A 7 -6.08 -8.07 26.10
C LEU A 7 -6.36 -9.36 25.32
N ASN A 8 -7.59 -9.63 24.90
CA ASN A 8 -7.92 -10.81 24.08
C ASN A 8 -7.61 -10.66 22.58
N GLN A 9 -6.95 -9.58 22.13
CA GLN A 9 -6.59 -9.44 20.72
C GLN A 9 -5.44 -10.38 20.33
N LEU A 10 -5.71 -11.25 19.34
CA LEU A 10 -4.69 -12.01 18.62
C LEU A 10 -3.89 -11.09 17.71
N ASP A 11 -2.67 -11.49 17.39
CA ASP A 11 -1.85 -10.82 16.39
C ASP A 11 -2.62 -10.76 15.05
N PRO A 12 -2.64 -9.61 14.33
CA PRO A 12 -3.30 -9.49 13.03
C PRO A 12 -2.91 -10.58 12.02
N THR A 13 -1.69 -11.12 12.12
CA THR A 13 -1.24 -12.21 11.22
C THR A 13 -1.88 -13.55 11.52
N PHE A 14 -2.53 -13.70 12.67
CA PHE A 14 -3.10 -14.95 13.15
C PHE A 14 -4.07 -15.57 12.13
N MET A 15 -5.01 -14.76 11.64
CA MET A 15 -5.98 -15.19 10.63
C MET A 15 -5.29 -15.79 9.39
N TYR A 16 -4.25 -15.12 8.86
CA TYR A 16 -3.54 -15.62 7.68
C TYR A 16 -2.77 -16.90 7.98
N THR A 17 -2.23 -17.05 9.18
CA THR A 17 -1.54 -18.29 9.58
C THR A 17 -2.52 -19.45 9.77
N LYS A 18 -3.77 -19.17 10.15
CA LYS A 18 -4.86 -20.16 10.16
C LYS A 18 -5.22 -20.59 8.74
N ILE A 19 -5.45 -19.62 7.85
CA ILE A 19 -5.74 -19.90 6.43
C ILE A 19 -4.59 -20.68 5.78
N PHE A 20 -3.35 -20.32 6.09
CA PHE A 20 -2.16 -21.05 5.63
C PHE A 20 -2.19 -22.52 6.07
N LYS A 21 -2.45 -22.78 7.36
CA LYS A 21 -2.61 -24.14 7.89
C LYS A 21 -3.72 -24.89 7.15
N ASP A 22 -4.90 -24.28 7.05
CA ASP A 22 -6.06 -24.90 6.40
C ASP A 22 -5.72 -25.28 4.96
N ILE A 23 -5.09 -24.37 4.20
CA ILE A 23 -4.65 -24.64 2.83
C ILE A 23 -3.73 -25.85 2.77
N LEU A 24 -2.71 -25.94 3.62
CA LEU A 24 -1.75 -27.06 3.61
C LEU A 24 -2.41 -28.40 3.96
N LEU A 25 -3.40 -28.39 4.86
CA LEU A 25 -4.10 -29.59 5.30
C LEU A 25 -5.15 -30.06 4.30
N ASP A 26 -5.74 -29.15 3.53
CA ASP A 26 -6.70 -29.46 2.46
C ASP A 26 -6.03 -29.97 1.18
N MET A 27 -4.70 -29.97 1.11
CA MET A 27 -3.96 -30.48 -0.04
C MET A 27 -3.92 -32.02 -0.05
N GLU A 28 -4.02 -32.59 -1.25
CA GLU A 28 -3.76 -34.00 -1.48
C GLU A 28 -2.27 -34.23 -1.76
N TYR A 29 -1.68 -35.20 -1.06
CA TYR A 29 -0.30 -35.64 -1.27
C TYR A 29 -0.29 -37.11 -1.67
N ASP A 30 0.58 -37.46 -2.61
CA ASP A 30 0.75 -38.84 -3.08
C ASP A 30 2.21 -39.30 -2.95
N GLU A 31 2.49 -40.54 -3.36
CA GLU A 31 3.83 -41.12 -3.39
C GLU A 31 4.86 -40.28 -4.18
N ARG A 32 4.42 -39.44 -5.12
CA ARG A 32 5.35 -38.56 -5.84
C ARG A 32 5.88 -37.46 -4.93
N SER A 33 5.07 -36.94 -4.00
CA SER A 33 5.50 -35.94 -3.03
C SER A 33 6.64 -36.46 -2.14
N ILE A 34 6.55 -37.73 -1.70
CA ILE A 34 7.59 -38.38 -0.89
C ILE A 34 8.88 -38.51 -1.70
N LYS A 35 8.79 -38.98 -2.96
CA LYS A 35 9.95 -39.11 -3.85
C LYS A 35 10.60 -37.77 -4.18
N GLN A 36 9.79 -36.72 -4.35
CA GLN A 36 10.27 -35.36 -4.56
C GLN A 36 11.06 -34.87 -3.33
N PHE A 37 10.55 -35.10 -2.12
CA PHE A 37 11.27 -34.77 -0.89
C PHE A 37 12.61 -35.50 -0.77
N ILE A 38 12.64 -36.80 -1.08
CA ILE A 38 13.88 -37.58 -1.07
C ILE A 38 14.90 -37.00 -2.05
N ALA A 39 14.47 -36.65 -3.27
CA ALA A 39 15.31 -36.02 -4.27
C ALA A 39 15.80 -34.64 -3.81
N TYR A 40 14.92 -33.81 -3.25
CA TYR A 40 15.24 -32.52 -2.65
C TYR A 40 16.33 -32.66 -1.58
N CYS A 41 16.19 -33.65 -0.71
CA CYS A 41 17.14 -33.91 0.35
C CYS A 41 18.50 -34.41 -0.12
N ARG A 42 18.55 -35.23 -1.18
CA ARG A 42 19.79 -35.66 -1.84
C ARG A 42 20.51 -34.48 -2.52
N ASN A 43 19.77 -33.55 -3.10
CA ASN A 43 20.33 -32.42 -3.82
C ASN A 43 20.81 -31.28 -2.90
N ASN A 44 20.18 -31.10 -1.75
CA ASN A 44 20.47 -29.99 -0.82
C ASN A 44 21.26 -30.42 0.44
N ASP A 45 21.73 -31.68 0.50
CA ASP A 45 22.42 -32.25 1.66
C ASP A 45 21.65 -32.01 2.97
N CYS A 46 20.32 -32.16 2.90
CA CYS A 46 19.41 -31.82 3.99
C CYS A 46 19.60 -32.76 5.20
N MET A 47 20.06 -33.99 4.94
CA MET A 47 20.18 -35.12 5.85
C MET A 47 21.33 -36.03 5.38
N ASN A 48 21.91 -36.79 6.30
CA ASN A 48 22.90 -37.81 5.95
C ASN A 48 22.31 -38.80 4.91
N PRO A 49 23.03 -39.13 3.83
CA PRO A 49 22.59 -40.12 2.83
C PRO A 49 22.05 -41.43 3.40
N GLN A 50 22.64 -41.95 4.48
CA GLN A 50 22.16 -43.18 5.13
C GLN A 50 20.75 -43.01 5.74
N THR A 51 20.48 -41.83 6.29
CA THR A 51 19.16 -41.48 6.83
C THR A 51 18.14 -41.32 5.70
N ILE A 52 18.54 -40.73 4.57
CA ILE A 52 17.67 -40.60 3.40
C ILE A 52 17.30 -41.98 2.84
N ASP A 53 18.26 -42.87 2.67
CA ASP A 53 18.00 -44.24 2.16
C ASP A 53 17.13 -45.06 3.11
N ARG A 54 17.24 -44.80 4.42
CA ARG A 54 16.35 -45.39 5.43
C ARG A 54 14.94 -44.80 5.33
N PHE A 55 14.82 -43.47 5.26
CA PHE A 55 13.55 -42.77 5.09
C PHE A 55 12.79 -43.28 3.86
N GLU A 56 13.47 -43.41 2.72
CA GLU A 56 12.89 -43.93 1.47
C GLU A 56 12.30 -45.34 1.62
N LYS A 57 12.91 -46.21 2.43
CA LYS A 57 12.46 -47.60 2.60
C LYS A 57 11.42 -47.76 3.71
N GLU A 58 11.55 -46.98 4.78
CA GLU A 58 10.87 -47.20 6.05
C GLU A 58 9.84 -46.11 6.38
N TYR A 59 9.64 -45.09 5.52
CA TYR A 59 8.70 -44.00 5.82
C TYR A 59 7.31 -44.50 6.21
N HIS A 60 6.74 -45.42 5.44
CA HIS A 60 5.41 -46.01 5.72
C HIS A 60 5.41 -47.11 6.77
N ALA A 61 6.57 -47.65 7.12
CA ALA A 61 6.69 -48.65 8.17
C ALA A 61 6.59 -48.01 9.55
N GLU A 62 6.95 -46.73 9.65
CA GLU A 62 6.93 -45.94 10.89
C GLU A 62 5.92 -44.79 10.79
N LEU A 63 5.64 -44.15 11.91
CA LEU A 63 4.78 -42.95 11.96
C LEU A 63 5.59 -41.69 11.57
N ALA A 64 4.93 -40.66 11.05
CA ALA A 64 5.54 -39.37 10.79
C ALA A 64 6.03 -38.73 12.10
N ILE A 65 5.32 -38.95 13.22
CA ILE A 65 5.77 -38.56 14.57
C ILE A 65 7.11 -39.23 14.95
N TRP A 66 7.30 -40.49 14.56
CA TRP A 66 8.55 -41.20 14.81
C TRP A 66 9.70 -40.53 14.05
N TRP A 67 9.50 -40.21 12.77
CA TRP A 67 10.47 -39.50 11.95
C TRP A 67 10.72 -38.06 12.41
N PHE A 68 9.70 -37.40 12.94
CA PHE A 68 9.80 -36.04 13.48
C PHE A 68 10.69 -36.00 14.73
N THR A 69 10.66 -37.05 15.56
CA THR A 69 11.50 -37.17 16.76
C THR A 69 12.82 -37.88 16.50
N PHE A 70 12.95 -38.58 15.38
CA PHE A 70 14.17 -39.30 15.01
C PHE A 70 15.36 -38.32 14.94
N PRO A 71 16.55 -38.65 15.51
CA PRO A 71 17.73 -37.77 15.52
C PRO A 71 18.27 -37.44 14.11
N CYS A 72 17.55 -36.58 13.41
CA CYS A 72 17.80 -36.13 12.05
C CYS A 72 17.25 -34.70 11.87
N ASN A 73 17.48 -34.11 10.70
CA ASN A 73 17.14 -32.72 10.46
C ASN A 73 15.65 -32.45 10.22
N ILE A 74 14.79 -33.48 10.15
CA ILE A 74 13.35 -33.31 9.83
C ILE A 74 12.66 -32.34 10.81
N TYR A 75 12.87 -32.49 12.11
CA TYR A 75 12.33 -31.58 13.13
C TYR A 75 12.67 -30.12 12.81
N TYR A 76 13.95 -29.86 12.55
CA TYR A 76 14.45 -28.52 12.28
C TYR A 76 13.88 -27.99 10.95
N MET A 77 13.90 -28.81 9.90
CA MET A 77 13.40 -28.43 8.58
C MET A 77 11.93 -28.05 8.61
N VAL A 78 11.05 -28.89 9.20
CA VAL A 78 9.61 -28.60 9.31
C VAL A 78 9.36 -27.31 10.07
N ASN A 79 9.95 -27.18 11.26
CA ASN A 79 9.68 -26.03 12.12
C ASN A 79 10.30 -24.74 11.59
N TYR A 80 11.43 -24.83 10.89
CA TYR A 80 12.03 -23.69 10.18
C TYR A 80 11.17 -23.27 8.99
N ALA A 81 10.76 -24.22 8.15
CA ALA A 81 9.94 -23.98 6.97
C ALA A 81 8.62 -23.27 7.33
N LEU A 82 7.90 -23.78 8.35
CA LEU A 82 6.65 -23.19 8.81
C LEU A 82 6.84 -21.80 9.46
N ARG A 83 7.93 -21.60 10.21
CA ARG A 83 8.22 -20.31 10.86
C ARG A 83 8.62 -19.23 9.86
N CYS A 84 9.41 -19.61 8.86
CA CYS A 84 10.01 -18.70 7.89
C CYS A 84 9.24 -18.62 6.56
N MET A 85 8.18 -19.42 6.40
CA MET A 85 7.42 -19.56 5.16
C MET A 85 8.34 -19.84 3.97
N GLU A 86 9.24 -20.81 4.14
CA GLU A 86 10.25 -21.16 3.15
C GLU A 86 9.62 -22.04 2.06
N GLY A 87 9.47 -21.49 0.85
CA GLY A 87 8.64 -22.07 -0.22
C GLY A 87 9.10 -23.48 -0.61
N ASP A 88 10.39 -23.65 -0.85
CA ASP A 88 10.99 -24.92 -1.29
C ASP A 88 10.76 -26.02 -0.26
N ALA A 89 11.06 -25.80 1.02
CA ALA A 89 10.77 -26.79 2.05
C ALA A 89 9.27 -27.01 2.27
N ILE A 90 8.43 -25.98 2.20
CA ILE A 90 6.97 -26.16 2.36
C ILE A 90 6.41 -27.05 1.23
N ILE A 91 6.83 -26.83 -0.01
CA ILE A 91 6.39 -27.64 -1.16
C ILE A 91 6.84 -29.09 -0.98
N ASN A 92 8.12 -29.30 -0.66
CA ASN A 92 8.67 -30.64 -0.56
C ASN A 92 8.26 -31.37 0.72
N MET A 93 7.94 -30.67 1.82
CA MET A 93 7.56 -31.27 3.11
C MET A 93 6.06 -31.21 3.41
N GLY A 94 5.24 -30.70 2.50
CA GLY A 94 3.79 -30.56 2.71
C GLY A 94 3.13 -31.88 3.10
N PHE A 95 3.51 -32.99 2.46
CA PHE A 95 3.01 -34.33 2.79
C PHE A 95 3.33 -34.72 4.24
N PHE A 96 4.57 -34.44 4.67
CA PHE A 96 5.03 -34.75 6.02
C PHE A 96 4.31 -33.91 7.06
N ILE A 97 4.10 -32.61 6.78
CA ILE A 97 3.34 -31.70 7.63
C ILE A 97 1.90 -32.18 7.78
N HIS A 98 1.28 -32.61 6.67
CA HIS A 98 -0.08 -33.18 6.66
C HIS A 98 -0.14 -34.46 7.49
N ASP A 99 0.73 -35.45 7.21
CA ASP A 99 0.76 -36.74 7.91
C ASP A 99 1.00 -36.55 9.41
N LEU A 100 1.95 -35.68 9.78
CA LEU A 100 2.26 -35.35 11.16
C LEU A 100 1.03 -34.74 11.87
N HIS A 101 0.34 -33.81 11.22
CA HIS A 101 -0.88 -33.23 11.76
C HIS A 101 -1.98 -34.28 11.97
N GLN A 102 -2.24 -35.12 10.97
CA GLN A 102 -3.29 -36.15 11.04
C GLN A 102 -2.99 -37.18 12.14
N GLN A 103 -1.73 -37.59 12.29
CA GLN A 103 -1.34 -38.52 13.35
C GLN A 103 -1.48 -37.91 14.74
N ILE A 104 -1.11 -36.63 14.93
CA ILE A 104 -1.35 -35.93 16.20
C ILE A 104 -2.86 -35.86 16.48
N LEU A 105 -3.68 -35.55 15.47
CA LEU A 105 -5.13 -35.49 15.61
C LEU A 105 -5.74 -36.85 15.98
N GLN A 106 -5.29 -37.93 15.35
CA GLN A 106 -5.74 -39.28 15.63
C GLN A 106 -5.38 -39.71 17.05
N LEU A 107 -4.13 -39.49 17.47
CA LEU A 107 -3.69 -39.80 18.84
C LEU A 107 -4.42 -38.94 19.87
N HIS A 108 -4.63 -37.65 19.57
CA HIS A 108 -5.42 -36.76 20.43
C HIS A 108 -6.82 -37.35 20.69
N GLN A 109 -7.53 -37.76 19.64
CA GLN A 109 -8.87 -38.36 19.77
C GLN A 109 -8.86 -39.66 20.61
N GLN A 110 -7.81 -40.47 20.50
CA GLN A 110 -7.65 -41.71 21.28
C GLN A 110 -7.31 -41.43 22.74
N GLN A 111 -6.49 -40.42 23.02
CA GLN A 111 -5.91 -40.17 24.34
C GLN A 111 -6.71 -39.16 25.17
N ILE A 112 -7.54 -38.30 24.58
CA ILE A 112 -8.18 -37.18 25.30
C ILE A 112 -8.99 -37.62 26.52
N HIS A 113 -9.58 -38.81 26.47
CA HIS A 113 -10.35 -39.41 27.54
C HIS A 113 -9.49 -39.82 28.75
N ASN A 114 -8.20 -40.10 28.54
CA ASN A 114 -7.26 -40.53 29.58
C ASN A 114 -6.95 -39.40 30.58
N TYR A 115 -7.10 -38.14 30.14
CA TYR A 115 -6.88 -36.98 31.02
C TYR A 115 -8.07 -36.71 31.95
N HIS A 116 -9.21 -37.38 31.76
CA HIS A 116 -10.43 -37.21 32.56
C HIS A 116 -10.86 -35.74 32.75
N GLY A 117 -10.57 -34.87 31.78
CA GLY A 117 -10.83 -33.43 31.86
C GLY A 117 -10.00 -32.67 32.91
N LYS A 118 -8.99 -33.28 33.51
CA LYS A 118 -8.13 -32.61 34.50
C LYS A 118 -7.04 -31.81 33.79
N PRO A 119 -6.89 -30.50 34.11
CA PRO A 119 -5.77 -29.73 33.58
C PRO A 119 -4.42 -30.30 34.02
N PHE A 120 -3.43 -30.19 33.15
CA PHE A 120 -2.06 -30.64 33.41
C PHE A 120 -1.04 -29.61 32.88
N ILE A 121 0.22 -29.76 33.28
CA ILE A 121 1.29 -28.82 32.94
C ILE A 121 2.28 -29.48 32.00
N VAL A 122 2.64 -28.76 30.94
CA VAL A 122 3.73 -29.10 30.02
C VAL A 122 4.79 -27.99 30.08
N TYR A 123 6.06 -28.36 30.05
CA TYR A 123 7.19 -27.44 30.06
C TYR A 123 7.83 -27.37 28.68
N TYR A 124 8.22 -26.17 28.26
CA TYR A 124 8.94 -25.94 27.01
C TYR A 124 10.02 -24.89 27.21
N GLY A 125 11.27 -25.24 26.93
CA GLY A 125 12.41 -24.33 27.03
C GLY A 125 12.85 -23.80 25.67
N GLN A 126 13.10 -22.50 25.56
CA GLN A 126 13.71 -21.92 24.36
C GLN A 126 14.49 -20.64 24.65
N GLY A 127 15.37 -20.26 23.72
CA GLY A 127 15.94 -18.91 23.66
C GLY A 127 15.04 -17.95 22.88
N LEU A 128 14.94 -16.72 23.35
CA LEU A 128 14.27 -15.65 22.62
C LEU A 128 15.19 -14.42 22.52
N PRO A 129 15.36 -13.79 21.34
CA PRO A 129 16.09 -12.53 21.22
C PRO A 129 15.50 -11.46 22.15
N LYS A 130 16.35 -10.66 22.79
CA LYS A 130 15.92 -9.63 23.76
C LYS A 130 14.80 -8.71 23.23
N LYS A 131 14.91 -8.28 21.97
CA LYS A 131 13.91 -7.44 21.30
C LYS A 131 12.53 -8.10 21.20
N ASP A 132 12.48 -9.41 20.97
CA ASP A 132 11.22 -10.14 20.87
C ASP A 132 10.66 -10.47 22.27
N PHE A 133 11.54 -10.63 23.26
CA PHE A 133 11.14 -10.75 24.66
C PHE A 133 10.47 -9.46 25.19
N GLU A 134 11.00 -8.28 24.85
CA GLU A 134 10.38 -7.00 25.20
C GLU A 134 8.94 -6.89 24.64
N LYS A 135 8.71 -7.37 23.42
CA LYS A 135 7.36 -7.43 22.83
C LYS A 135 6.47 -8.42 23.57
N LEU A 136 7.00 -9.58 23.96
CA LEU A 136 6.26 -10.58 24.74
C LEU A 136 5.83 -10.00 26.09
N GLN A 137 6.69 -9.23 26.77
CA GLN A 137 6.37 -8.58 28.03
C GLN A 137 5.19 -7.60 27.91
N GLN A 138 5.11 -6.87 26.80
CA GLN A 138 4.00 -5.96 26.50
C GLN A 138 2.67 -6.69 26.23
N LYS A 139 2.70 -8.00 25.94
CA LYS A 139 1.52 -8.85 25.67
C LYS A 139 1.02 -9.62 26.91
N THR A 140 1.48 -9.30 28.12
CA THR A 140 0.97 -9.94 29.36
C THR A 140 -0.55 -9.79 29.48
N GLY A 141 -1.24 -10.91 29.71
CA GLY A 141 -2.70 -11.00 29.72
C GLY A 141 -3.33 -11.33 28.36
N GLY A 142 -2.57 -11.26 27.26
CA GLY A 142 -3.08 -11.48 25.91
C GLY A 142 -2.69 -12.79 25.24
N LEU A 143 -2.98 -12.92 23.94
CA LEU A 143 -2.88 -14.16 23.19
C LEU A 143 -1.59 -14.24 22.34
N ILE A 144 -0.99 -15.42 22.27
CA ILE A 144 0.13 -15.76 21.40
C ILE A 144 -0.17 -17.06 20.64
N SER A 145 0.28 -17.15 19.39
CA SER A 145 0.20 -18.37 18.59
C SER A 145 1.57 -18.90 18.23
N PHE A 146 1.70 -20.23 18.19
CA PHE A 146 2.88 -20.90 17.67
C PHE A 146 2.60 -21.43 16.26
N ASN A 147 3.21 -20.83 15.25
CA ASN A 147 3.07 -21.23 13.84
C ASN A 147 4.02 -22.38 13.47
N LYS A 148 4.22 -23.33 14.39
CA LYS A 148 5.10 -24.50 14.26
C LYS A 148 4.55 -25.64 15.10
N PHE A 149 5.06 -26.87 14.92
CA PHE A 149 4.76 -27.96 15.84
C PHE A 149 5.52 -27.72 17.15
N LEU A 150 4.78 -27.61 18.26
CA LEU A 150 5.37 -27.36 19.56
C LEU A 150 5.54 -28.70 20.26
N SER A 151 6.78 -29.06 20.57
CA SER A 151 7.11 -30.21 21.40
C SER A 151 7.42 -29.71 22.81
N GLY A 152 6.75 -30.26 23.81
CA GLY A 152 6.98 -29.97 25.22
C GLY A 152 7.08 -31.25 26.04
N THR A 153 7.52 -31.12 27.29
CA THR A 153 7.79 -32.25 28.19
C THR A 153 7.00 -32.13 29.49
N MET A 154 6.59 -33.24 30.08
CA MET A 154 5.99 -33.25 31.42
C MET A 154 7.04 -33.00 32.53
N GLU A 155 8.33 -33.05 32.20
CA GLU A 155 9.43 -32.90 33.16
C GLU A 155 10.02 -31.49 33.13
N ARG A 156 9.86 -30.76 34.24
CA ARG A 156 10.32 -29.38 34.37
C ARG A 156 11.82 -29.21 34.10
N GLU A 157 12.64 -30.14 34.59
CA GLU A 157 14.11 -30.02 34.51
C GLU A 157 14.62 -30.12 33.07
N ILE A 158 13.98 -30.93 32.23
CA ILE A 158 14.28 -31.02 30.80
C ILE A 158 13.97 -29.68 30.13
N GLY A 159 12.77 -29.13 30.30
CA GLY A 159 12.42 -27.81 29.75
C GLY A 159 13.34 -26.69 30.28
N LEU A 160 13.70 -26.74 31.56
CA LEU A 160 14.61 -25.77 32.17
C LEU A 160 16.02 -25.84 31.57
N SER A 161 16.53 -27.04 31.29
CA SER A 161 17.86 -27.23 30.67
C SER A 161 17.98 -26.53 29.31
N TYR A 162 16.95 -26.64 28.46
CA TYR A 162 16.90 -25.95 27.17
C TYR A 162 16.85 -24.43 27.32
N ALA A 163 16.06 -23.93 28.28
CA ALA A 163 16.00 -22.50 28.58
C ALA A 163 17.33 -21.96 29.12
N LEU A 164 18.01 -22.73 29.99
CA LEU A 164 19.31 -22.39 30.55
C LEU A 164 20.40 -22.34 29.48
N SER A 165 20.49 -23.38 28.65
CA SER A 165 21.42 -23.44 27.52
C SER A 165 21.29 -22.21 26.61
N ALA A 166 20.06 -21.78 26.34
CA ALA A 166 19.83 -20.59 25.54
C ALA A 166 20.13 -19.25 26.27
N SER A 167 20.13 -19.24 27.60
CA SER A 167 20.49 -18.06 28.41
C SER A 167 22.01 -17.80 28.47
N GLU A 168 22.83 -18.71 27.96
CA GLU A 168 24.29 -18.52 27.88
C GLU A 168 24.69 -17.54 26.78
N ASN A 169 23.83 -17.35 25.77
CA ASN A 169 24.05 -16.39 24.70
C ASN A 169 23.59 -14.98 25.11
N ALA A 170 24.53 -14.02 25.05
CA ALA A 170 24.33 -12.65 25.51
C ALA A 170 23.23 -11.88 24.78
N ASP A 171 22.84 -12.28 23.56
CA ASP A 171 21.80 -11.60 22.76
C ASP A 171 20.40 -12.20 22.96
N THR A 172 20.31 -13.33 23.68
CA THR A 172 19.07 -14.03 23.95
C THR A 172 18.72 -14.05 25.44
N VAL A 173 17.46 -14.37 25.70
CA VAL A 173 16.90 -14.59 27.02
C VAL A 173 16.40 -16.03 27.04
N GLY A 174 16.77 -16.79 28.06
CA GLY A 174 16.23 -18.11 28.32
C GLY A 174 14.79 -18.01 28.81
N ILE A 175 13.89 -18.74 28.16
CA ILE A 175 12.47 -18.77 28.52
C ILE A 175 12.06 -20.20 28.84
N LEU A 176 11.62 -20.41 30.08
CA LEU A 176 10.87 -21.60 30.48
C LEU A 176 9.37 -21.29 30.37
N CYS A 177 8.74 -21.78 29.32
CA CYS A 177 7.29 -21.76 29.18
C CYS A 177 6.67 -22.85 30.05
N VAL A 178 5.71 -22.46 30.89
CA VAL A 178 4.88 -23.36 31.70
C VAL A 178 3.49 -23.33 31.08
N LEU A 179 3.16 -24.39 30.33
CA LEU A 179 1.93 -24.51 29.55
C LEU A 179 0.87 -25.22 30.40
N SER A 180 -0.15 -24.50 30.83
CA SER A 180 -1.35 -25.04 31.46
C SER A 180 -2.32 -25.52 30.39
N ILE A 181 -2.50 -26.83 30.30
CA ILE A 181 -3.33 -27.49 29.29
C ILE A 181 -4.65 -27.90 29.90
N ASP A 182 -5.76 -27.35 29.39
CA ASP A 182 -7.11 -27.81 29.70
C ASP A 182 -7.62 -28.72 28.57
N PRO A 183 -7.80 -30.04 28.80
CA PRO A 183 -8.27 -30.98 27.80
C PRO A 183 -9.66 -30.65 27.20
N HIS A 184 -10.44 -29.77 27.82
CA HIS A 184 -11.76 -29.37 27.27
C HIS A 184 -11.63 -28.43 26.06
N VAL A 185 -10.46 -27.82 25.83
CA VAL A 185 -10.21 -26.96 24.67
C VAL A 185 -9.96 -27.83 23.43
N GLN A 186 -11.03 -28.22 22.75
CA GLN A 186 -10.97 -29.14 21.60
C GLN A 186 -10.40 -28.54 20.31
N SER A 187 -10.22 -27.21 20.24
CA SER A 187 -9.78 -26.51 19.03
C SER A 187 -8.30 -26.76 18.67
N VAL A 188 -7.52 -27.31 19.60
CA VAL A 188 -6.09 -27.56 19.40
C VAL A 188 -5.77 -29.04 19.68
N PRO A 189 -5.45 -29.82 18.63
CA PRO A 189 -4.98 -31.19 18.81
C PRO A 189 -3.59 -31.23 19.46
N PHE A 190 -3.44 -32.08 20.48
CA PHE A 190 -2.18 -32.43 21.12
C PHE A 190 -2.19 -33.90 21.52
N ALA A 191 -1.03 -34.54 21.58
CA ALA A 191 -0.93 -35.95 21.98
C ALA A 191 0.33 -36.20 22.81
N SER A 192 0.26 -37.14 23.75
CA SER A 192 1.46 -37.77 24.29
C SER A 192 2.03 -38.70 23.23
N ILE A 193 3.31 -38.56 22.96
CA ILE A 193 4.00 -39.30 21.90
C ILE A 193 5.02 -40.31 22.41
N LYS A 194 5.08 -40.54 23.73
CA LYS A 194 6.03 -41.48 24.35
C LYS A 194 6.06 -42.87 23.70
N ASP A 195 4.90 -43.41 23.35
CA ASP A 195 4.78 -44.78 22.80
C ASP A 195 5.11 -44.87 21.30
N VAL A 196 5.09 -43.73 20.59
CA VAL A 196 5.28 -43.64 19.13
C VAL A 196 6.53 -42.86 18.73
N SER A 197 7.16 -42.16 19.66
CA SER A 197 8.40 -41.43 19.48
C SER A 197 9.57 -42.38 19.29
N SER A 198 10.57 -41.95 18.52
CA SER A 198 11.86 -42.63 18.45
C SER A 198 12.64 -42.49 19.77
N LEU A 199 12.33 -41.46 20.57
CA LEU A 199 12.89 -41.16 21.89
C LEU A 199 11.88 -41.60 22.97
N ARG A 200 11.94 -42.88 23.37
CA ARG A 200 10.96 -43.49 24.30
C ARG A 200 11.19 -43.14 25.78
N GLU A 201 12.27 -42.42 26.08
CA GLU A 201 12.70 -42.15 27.45
C GLU A 201 11.97 -40.93 28.07
N GLU A 202 11.36 -40.07 27.26
CA GLU A 202 10.72 -38.83 27.72
C GLU A 202 9.18 -38.86 27.60
N GLU A 203 8.49 -38.31 28.61
CA GLU A 203 7.04 -38.02 28.55
C GLU A 203 6.81 -36.73 27.73
N GLU A 204 6.90 -36.85 26.41
CA GLU A 204 6.77 -35.75 25.45
C GLU A 204 5.30 -35.55 25.01
N ILE A 205 4.86 -34.29 25.01
CA ILE A 205 3.56 -33.84 24.49
C ILE A 205 3.80 -33.01 23.23
N LEU A 206 3.28 -33.47 22.11
CA LEU A 206 3.37 -32.80 20.82
C LEU A 206 2.06 -32.09 20.49
N PHE A 207 2.15 -30.80 20.21
CA PHE A 207 1.03 -29.96 19.80
C PHE A 207 1.05 -29.73 18.29
N SER A 208 -0.14 -29.69 17.70
CA SER A 208 -0.34 -29.33 16.32
C SER A 208 0.06 -27.88 16.01
N MET A 209 0.37 -27.59 14.74
CA MET A 209 0.66 -26.23 14.32
C MET A 209 -0.52 -25.27 14.58
N HIS A 210 -0.19 -23.99 14.79
CA HIS A 210 -1.14 -22.92 15.07
C HIS A 210 -1.83 -23.06 16.44
N THR A 211 -1.10 -23.55 17.44
CA THR A 211 -1.59 -23.62 18.83
C THR A 211 -1.60 -22.23 19.47
N VAL A 212 -2.67 -21.90 20.20
CA VAL A 212 -2.86 -20.60 20.85
C VAL A 212 -2.80 -20.71 22.37
N PHE A 213 -2.05 -19.80 22.99
CA PHE A 213 -1.95 -19.66 24.43
C PHE A 213 -2.24 -18.23 24.88
N ARG A 214 -2.81 -18.10 26.08
CA ARG A 214 -2.86 -16.84 26.82
C ARG A 214 -1.62 -16.69 27.68
N VAL A 215 -0.97 -15.53 27.61
CA VAL A 215 0.13 -15.16 28.50
C VAL A 215 -0.45 -14.75 29.85
N VAL A 216 -0.36 -15.63 30.84
CA VAL A 216 -0.90 -15.42 32.19
C VAL A 216 0.03 -14.54 33.00
N ALA A 217 1.32 -14.88 33.03
CA ALA A 217 2.32 -14.16 33.79
C ALA A 217 3.71 -14.35 33.18
N ILE A 218 4.58 -13.36 33.38
CA ILE A 218 6.00 -13.44 33.06
C ILE A 218 6.76 -13.12 34.34
N LYS A 219 7.56 -14.07 34.82
CA LYS A 219 8.30 -13.97 36.09
C LYS A 219 9.78 -14.13 35.79
N GLN A 220 10.60 -13.21 36.31
CA GLN A 220 12.05 -13.40 36.28
C GLN A 220 12.43 -14.44 37.34
N THR A 221 13.32 -15.37 37.01
CA THR A 221 13.80 -16.36 37.98
C THR A 221 14.84 -15.73 38.90
N GLU A 222 14.78 -16.02 40.20
CA GLU A 222 15.59 -15.35 41.23
C GLU A 222 17.11 -15.56 41.08
N ASN A 223 17.53 -16.55 40.28
CA ASN A 223 18.92 -17.01 40.21
C ASN A 223 19.67 -16.62 38.92
N ASN A 224 19.01 -16.08 37.89
CA ASN A 224 19.65 -15.69 36.64
C ASN A 224 18.91 -14.53 35.95
N ASN A 225 19.61 -13.41 35.73
CA ASN A 225 19.04 -12.21 35.14
C ASN A 225 18.58 -12.39 33.68
N GLN A 226 19.03 -13.45 32.99
CA GLN A 226 18.66 -13.77 31.61
C GLN A 226 17.69 -14.96 31.51
N LEU A 227 17.10 -15.41 32.61
CA LEU A 227 16.16 -16.55 32.62
C LEU A 227 14.80 -16.14 33.18
N TYR A 228 13.75 -16.40 32.40
CA TYR A 228 12.38 -16.04 32.74
C TYR A 228 11.45 -17.25 32.61
N GLN A 229 10.47 -17.31 33.52
CA GLN A 229 9.34 -18.22 33.46
C GLN A 229 8.14 -17.50 32.84
N VAL A 230 7.55 -18.09 31.80
CA VAL A 230 6.36 -17.56 31.13
C VAL A 230 5.23 -18.56 31.32
N GLU A 231 4.20 -18.15 32.05
CA GLU A 231 3.00 -18.95 32.28
C GLU A 231 2.03 -18.74 31.13
N LEU A 232 1.71 -19.84 30.44
CA LEU A 232 0.88 -19.87 29.25
C LEU A 232 -0.33 -20.78 29.50
N GLN A 233 -1.53 -20.34 29.16
CA GLN A 233 -2.75 -21.15 29.29
C GLN A 233 -3.30 -21.48 27.91
N LEU A 234 -3.48 -22.77 27.60
CA LEU A 234 -4.09 -23.21 26.33
C LEU A 234 -5.50 -22.63 26.22
N THR A 235 -5.84 -22.09 25.06
CA THR A 235 -7.13 -21.43 24.85
C THR A 235 -7.60 -21.59 23.40
N SER A 236 -8.90 -21.41 23.15
CA SER A 236 -9.41 -21.41 21.79
C SER A 236 -9.16 -20.07 21.10
N ASP A 237 -9.13 -20.12 19.78
CA ASP A 237 -8.93 -18.99 18.90
C ASP A 237 -10.24 -18.45 18.31
N ASP A 238 -11.39 -18.81 18.90
CA ASP A 238 -12.73 -18.51 18.35
C ASP A 238 -13.14 -17.05 18.61
N ASP A 239 -12.37 -16.12 18.06
CA ASP A 239 -12.78 -14.72 17.95
C ASP A 239 -13.86 -14.61 16.87
N GLN A 240 -15.11 -14.41 17.32
CA GLN A 240 -16.28 -14.31 16.46
C GLN A 240 -16.17 -13.19 15.42
N GLN A 241 -15.46 -12.08 15.73
CA GLN A 241 -15.27 -10.98 14.78
C GLN A 241 -14.24 -11.35 13.71
N LEU A 242 -13.18 -12.06 14.08
CA LEU A 242 -12.18 -12.54 13.13
C LEU A 242 -12.69 -13.72 12.30
N ARG A 243 -13.61 -14.53 12.79
CA ARG A 243 -14.13 -15.70 12.05
C ARG A 243 -14.76 -15.32 10.70
N LEU A 244 -15.69 -14.35 10.69
CA LEU A 244 -16.33 -13.89 9.45
C LEU A 244 -15.30 -13.31 8.47
N LEU A 245 -14.30 -12.60 8.98
CA LEU A 245 -13.21 -12.09 8.16
C LEU A 245 -12.33 -13.22 7.63
N THR A 246 -11.99 -14.20 8.46
CA THR A 246 -11.17 -15.37 8.10
C THR A 246 -11.84 -16.15 6.98
N ASP A 247 -13.14 -16.43 7.10
CA ASP A 247 -13.92 -17.12 6.09
C ASP A 247 -13.98 -16.31 4.78
N ARG A 248 -14.17 -14.99 4.88
CA ARG A 248 -14.18 -14.11 3.71
C ARG A 248 -12.84 -14.09 2.99
N ILE A 249 -11.74 -13.91 3.72
CA ILE A 249 -10.39 -13.89 3.16
C ILE A 249 -10.03 -15.27 2.58
N ARG A 250 -10.47 -16.37 3.21
CA ARG A 250 -10.27 -17.73 2.69
C ARG A 250 -10.88 -17.89 1.30
N GLU A 251 -12.10 -17.41 1.09
CA GLU A 251 -12.71 -17.44 -0.25
C GLU A 251 -12.01 -16.51 -1.25
N GLU A 252 -11.51 -15.35 -0.81
CA GLU A 252 -10.78 -14.43 -1.70
C GLU A 252 -9.43 -14.97 -2.18
N VAL A 253 -8.73 -15.73 -1.34
CA VAL A 253 -7.43 -16.31 -1.74
C VAL A 253 -7.57 -17.66 -2.43
N ARG A 254 -8.77 -18.25 -2.46
CA ARG A 254 -9.00 -19.59 -3.00
C ARG A 254 -8.57 -19.70 -4.47
N GLY A 255 -7.63 -20.60 -4.75
CA GLY A 255 -7.21 -20.98 -6.09
C GLY A 255 -7.82 -22.31 -6.54
N SER A 256 -7.47 -22.76 -7.75
CA SER A 256 -7.91 -24.07 -8.26
C SER A 256 -7.16 -25.24 -7.60
N THR A 257 -6.03 -24.96 -6.96
CA THR A 257 -5.22 -25.93 -6.19
C THR A 257 -4.80 -25.31 -4.85
N GLY A 258 -4.45 -26.14 -3.87
CA GLY A 258 -3.90 -25.66 -2.59
C GLY A 258 -2.67 -24.77 -2.76
N TRP A 259 -1.77 -25.12 -3.69
CA TRP A 259 -0.58 -24.32 -4.01
C TRP A 259 -0.91 -22.94 -4.56
N GLN A 260 -1.96 -22.83 -5.39
CA GLN A 260 -2.41 -21.52 -5.86
C GLN A 260 -3.04 -20.70 -4.74
N SER A 261 -3.84 -21.33 -3.87
CA SER A 261 -4.39 -20.66 -2.69
C SER A 261 -3.28 -20.11 -1.80
N LEU A 262 -2.20 -20.88 -1.63
CA LEU A 262 -1.03 -20.47 -0.88
C LEU A 262 -0.34 -19.25 -1.52
N GLY A 263 -0.09 -19.28 -2.83
CA GLY A 263 0.53 -18.16 -3.52
C GLY A 263 -0.34 -16.90 -3.53
N ASN A 264 -1.66 -17.02 -3.67
CA ASN A 264 -2.61 -15.92 -3.52
C ASN A 264 -2.58 -15.32 -2.11
N LEU A 265 -2.48 -16.16 -1.08
CA LEU A 265 -2.33 -15.73 0.32
C LEU A 265 -1.03 -14.95 0.52
N LEU A 266 0.08 -15.39 -0.07
CA LEU A 266 1.37 -14.68 -0.03
C LEU A 266 1.30 -13.33 -0.76
N LEU A 267 0.63 -13.27 -1.91
CA LEU A 267 0.39 -12.01 -2.61
C LEU A 267 -0.46 -11.05 -1.77
N LYS A 268 -1.54 -11.53 -1.15
CA LYS A 268 -2.44 -10.73 -0.28
C LYS A 268 -1.75 -10.23 0.99
N THR A 269 -0.78 -10.98 1.52
CA THR A 269 -0.08 -10.62 2.77
C THR A 269 1.19 -9.78 2.56
N GLY A 270 1.67 -9.64 1.31
CA GLY A 270 2.82 -8.83 0.94
C GLY A 270 4.23 -9.47 0.88
N PRO A 271 4.53 -10.71 1.33
CA PRO A 271 5.85 -11.32 1.14
C PRO A 271 6.07 -11.80 -0.31
N PHE A 272 6.25 -10.87 -1.25
CA PHE A 272 6.35 -11.15 -2.68
C PHE A 272 7.50 -12.08 -3.04
N ASN A 273 8.65 -11.99 -2.37
CA ASN A 273 9.78 -12.90 -2.59
C ASN A 273 9.43 -14.36 -2.29
N LYS A 274 8.58 -14.60 -1.28
CA LYS A 274 8.11 -15.96 -0.96
C LYS A 274 7.10 -16.48 -1.97
N ALA A 275 6.26 -15.61 -2.52
CA ALA A 275 5.40 -15.97 -3.65
C ALA A 275 6.23 -16.29 -4.91
N GLU A 276 7.31 -15.53 -5.17
CA GLU A 276 8.24 -15.79 -6.27
C GLU A 276 8.92 -17.17 -6.16
N GLU A 277 9.51 -17.47 -5.01
CA GLU A 277 10.12 -18.78 -4.69
C GLU A 277 9.11 -19.91 -4.96
N LEU A 278 7.91 -19.82 -4.38
CA LEU A 278 6.85 -20.81 -4.53
C LEU A 278 6.49 -21.06 -6.01
N TYR A 279 6.20 -20.01 -6.77
CA TYR A 279 5.76 -20.19 -8.15
C TYR A 279 6.89 -20.62 -9.10
N ASN A 280 8.15 -20.28 -8.81
CA ASN A 280 9.28 -20.79 -9.58
C ASN A 280 9.43 -22.31 -9.41
N VAL A 281 9.36 -22.81 -8.17
CA VAL A 281 9.40 -24.27 -7.93
C VAL A 281 8.24 -24.98 -8.60
N LEU A 282 7.02 -24.46 -8.47
CA LEU A 282 5.84 -25.05 -9.12
C LEU A 282 5.98 -25.07 -10.66
N LEU A 283 6.54 -24.00 -11.23
CA LEU A 283 6.80 -23.89 -12.66
C LEU A 283 7.85 -24.91 -13.15
N GLU A 284 8.89 -25.16 -12.37
CA GLU A 284 9.93 -26.17 -12.68
C GLU A 284 9.40 -27.61 -12.60
N GLN A 285 8.49 -27.87 -11.66
CA GLN A 285 7.95 -29.21 -11.41
C GLN A 285 6.80 -29.60 -12.32
N THR A 286 6.02 -28.64 -12.84
CA THR A 286 4.87 -28.96 -13.67
C THR A 286 5.26 -29.30 -15.12
N SER A 287 4.67 -30.38 -15.64
CA SER A 287 4.71 -30.69 -17.08
C SER A 287 3.47 -30.20 -17.82
N ASP A 288 2.42 -29.78 -17.12
CA ASP A 288 1.14 -29.36 -17.72
C ASP A 288 1.24 -27.93 -18.27
N GLU A 289 0.90 -27.76 -19.55
CA GLU A 289 1.01 -26.45 -20.20
C GLU A 289 -0.01 -25.43 -19.68
N GLY A 290 -1.19 -25.88 -19.22
CA GLY A 290 -2.19 -24.99 -18.61
C GLY A 290 -1.70 -24.44 -17.27
N GLU A 291 -1.16 -25.31 -16.42
CA GLU A 291 -0.54 -24.93 -15.15
C GLU A 291 0.68 -24.03 -15.35
N LYS A 292 1.57 -24.36 -16.29
CA LYS A 292 2.70 -23.47 -16.64
C LYS A 292 2.22 -22.08 -17.01
N ALA A 293 1.20 -21.99 -17.87
CA ALA A 293 0.66 -20.70 -18.26
C ALA A 293 0.12 -19.93 -17.05
N LEU A 294 -0.56 -20.60 -16.13
CA LEU A 294 -1.06 -19.99 -14.91
C LEU A 294 0.09 -19.53 -13.99
N TYR A 295 1.11 -20.35 -13.73
CA TYR A 295 2.24 -19.98 -12.88
C TYR A 295 3.03 -18.82 -13.47
N TYR A 296 3.21 -18.77 -14.79
CA TYR A 296 3.75 -17.60 -15.47
C TYR A 296 2.89 -16.35 -15.24
N ASN A 297 1.56 -16.46 -15.24
CA ASN A 297 0.71 -15.31 -14.89
C ASN A 297 0.89 -14.89 -13.43
N GLN A 298 1.01 -15.84 -12.50
CA GLN A 298 1.20 -15.51 -11.09
C GLN A 298 2.58 -14.88 -10.82
N LEU A 299 3.65 -15.37 -11.44
CA LEU A 299 4.97 -14.72 -11.42
C LEU A 299 4.92 -13.32 -12.03
N GLY A 300 4.14 -13.13 -13.09
CA GLY A 300 3.85 -11.80 -13.64
C GLY A 300 3.25 -10.87 -12.58
N SER A 301 2.27 -11.35 -11.81
CA SER A 301 1.65 -10.61 -10.70
C SER A 301 2.62 -10.34 -9.56
N VAL A 302 3.48 -11.30 -9.20
CA VAL A 302 4.53 -11.12 -8.19
C VAL A 302 5.46 -9.97 -8.59
N HIS A 303 6.00 -10.02 -9.81
CA HIS A 303 6.93 -8.99 -10.29
C HIS A 303 6.26 -7.63 -10.49
N TYR A 304 4.99 -7.62 -10.88
CA TYR A 304 4.18 -6.40 -10.94
C TYR A 304 4.08 -5.72 -9.56
N ASN A 305 3.78 -6.49 -8.51
CA ASN A 305 3.71 -5.98 -7.14
C ASN A 305 5.09 -5.63 -6.54
N GLN A 306 6.17 -6.22 -7.07
CA GLN A 306 7.55 -5.84 -6.74
C GLN A 306 8.01 -4.58 -7.50
N GLY A 307 7.25 -4.10 -8.48
CA GLY A 307 7.64 -2.99 -9.37
C GLY A 307 8.67 -3.36 -10.44
N ASP A 308 8.94 -4.65 -10.67
CA ASP A 308 9.78 -5.15 -11.76
C ASP A 308 8.91 -5.39 -13.00
N TYR A 309 8.54 -4.29 -13.65
CA TYR A 309 7.59 -4.31 -14.76
C TYR A 309 8.12 -5.03 -16.01
N GLU A 310 9.44 -5.01 -16.25
CA GLU A 310 10.05 -5.74 -17.36
C GLU A 310 9.88 -7.24 -17.19
N LYS A 311 10.19 -7.78 -16.00
CA LYS A 311 9.93 -9.20 -15.72
C LYS A 311 8.44 -9.50 -15.73
N ALA A 312 7.61 -8.63 -15.17
CA ALA A 312 6.16 -8.83 -15.19
C ALA A 312 5.62 -9.02 -16.62
N ILE A 313 6.01 -8.14 -17.55
CA ILE A 313 5.67 -8.28 -18.99
C ILE A 313 6.20 -9.58 -19.56
N TRP A 314 7.46 -9.93 -19.27
CA TRP A 314 8.07 -11.16 -19.78
C TRP A 314 7.28 -12.40 -19.36
N TYR A 315 6.95 -12.49 -18.06
CA TYR A 315 6.20 -13.60 -17.47
C TYR A 315 4.78 -13.68 -18.03
N TYR A 316 4.04 -12.57 -18.05
CA TYR A 316 2.71 -12.54 -18.66
C TYR A 316 2.75 -12.92 -20.15
N ALA A 317 3.78 -12.50 -20.89
CA ALA A 317 3.95 -12.85 -22.29
C ALA A 317 4.23 -14.36 -22.49
N GLN A 318 5.00 -15.01 -21.61
CA GLN A 318 5.19 -16.46 -21.67
C GLN A 318 3.87 -17.20 -21.43
N GLY A 319 3.10 -16.80 -20.40
CA GLY A 319 1.79 -17.39 -20.12
C GLY A 319 0.80 -17.19 -21.27
N LEU A 320 0.75 -15.99 -21.85
CA LEU A 320 -0.06 -15.69 -23.03
C LEU A 320 0.33 -16.57 -24.22
N LYS A 321 1.63 -16.74 -24.49
CA LYS A 321 2.13 -17.55 -25.61
C LYS A 321 1.71 -19.02 -25.51
N ILE A 322 1.69 -19.58 -24.31
CA ILE A 322 1.21 -20.94 -24.09
C ILE A 322 -0.30 -21.01 -24.34
N ARG A 323 -1.07 -20.10 -23.72
CA ARG A 323 -2.53 -20.03 -23.91
C ARG A 323 -2.94 -19.85 -25.37
N GLN A 324 -2.21 -19.05 -26.15
CA GLN A 324 -2.48 -18.89 -27.58
C GLN A 324 -2.28 -20.17 -28.39
N LYS A 325 -1.42 -21.09 -27.94
CA LYS A 325 -1.21 -22.38 -28.58
C LYS A 325 -2.21 -23.44 -28.14
N THR A 326 -2.68 -23.36 -26.89
CA THR A 326 -3.50 -24.42 -26.27
C THR A 326 -5.00 -24.11 -26.26
N LEU A 327 -5.38 -22.82 -26.31
CA LEU A 327 -6.77 -22.38 -26.19
C LEU A 327 -7.30 -21.78 -27.49
N PRO A 328 -8.62 -21.84 -27.74
CA PRO A 328 -9.27 -21.12 -28.83
C PRO A 328 -9.04 -19.61 -28.74
N SER A 329 -9.04 -18.93 -29.89
CA SER A 329 -8.74 -17.49 -29.98
C SER A 329 -9.69 -16.56 -29.22
N ASN A 330 -10.84 -17.07 -28.78
CA ASN A 330 -11.87 -16.35 -28.02
C ASN A 330 -11.97 -16.82 -26.56
N HIS A 331 -11.00 -17.60 -26.06
CA HIS A 331 -11.04 -18.09 -24.68
C HIS A 331 -10.86 -16.94 -23.65
N PRO A 332 -11.65 -16.88 -22.55
CA PRO A 332 -11.56 -15.80 -21.55
C PRO A 332 -10.15 -15.57 -20.98
N ASP A 333 -9.40 -16.64 -20.72
CA ASP A 333 -8.01 -16.55 -20.24
C ASP A 333 -7.05 -15.75 -21.14
N LEU A 334 -7.31 -15.71 -22.46
CA LEU A 334 -6.54 -14.85 -23.36
C LEU A 334 -6.81 -13.39 -23.06
N ALA A 335 -8.07 -13.02 -22.82
CA ALA A 335 -8.45 -11.67 -22.44
C ALA A 335 -7.85 -11.27 -21.09
N THR A 336 -7.85 -12.16 -20.09
CA THR A 336 -7.16 -11.92 -18.81
C THR A 336 -5.66 -11.69 -19.02
N SER A 337 -5.01 -12.48 -19.88
CA SER A 337 -3.58 -12.30 -20.19
C SER A 337 -3.30 -10.96 -20.85
N TYR A 338 -4.13 -10.55 -21.82
CA TYR A 338 -4.01 -9.25 -22.47
C TYR A 338 -4.26 -8.11 -21.49
N ASN A 339 -5.26 -8.22 -20.61
CA ASN A 339 -5.55 -7.23 -19.58
C ASN A 339 -4.37 -7.07 -18.60
N ASN A 340 -3.77 -8.16 -18.13
CA ASN A 340 -2.62 -8.09 -17.24
C ASN A 340 -1.43 -7.36 -17.90
N ILE A 341 -1.11 -7.69 -19.14
CA ILE A 341 -0.07 -6.98 -19.90
C ILE A 341 -0.42 -5.50 -20.10
N GLY A 342 -1.69 -5.20 -20.39
CA GLY A 342 -2.20 -3.85 -20.53
C GLY A 342 -2.02 -3.02 -19.25
N VAL A 343 -2.31 -3.60 -18.08
CA VAL A 343 -2.10 -2.97 -16.76
C VAL A 343 -0.62 -2.67 -16.52
N VAL A 344 0.30 -3.57 -16.89
CA VAL A 344 1.74 -3.27 -16.76
C VAL A 344 2.13 -2.11 -17.67
N TYR A 345 1.70 -2.12 -18.95
CA TYR A 345 1.96 -1.01 -19.87
C TYR A 345 1.37 0.31 -19.38
N HIS A 346 0.19 0.28 -18.75
CA HIS A 346 -0.45 1.43 -18.14
C HIS A 346 0.40 2.02 -17.02
N ASN A 347 0.94 1.19 -16.12
CA ASN A 347 1.78 1.63 -15.01
C ASN A 347 3.20 2.05 -15.41
N ILE A 348 3.72 1.59 -16.54
CA ILE A 348 4.98 2.12 -17.10
C ILE A 348 4.75 3.32 -18.03
N GLY A 349 3.55 3.88 -18.09
CA GLY A 349 3.23 5.10 -18.85
C GLY A 349 3.11 4.90 -20.36
N GLU A 350 3.18 3.66 -20.86
CA GLU A 350 3.08 3.32 -22.27
C GLU A 350 1.60 3.19 -22.70
N HIS A 351 0.85 4.30 -22.58
CA HIS A 351 -0.61 4.32 -22.71
C HIS A 351 -1.13 3.77 -24.04
N SER A 352 -0.43 4.02 -25.17
CA SER A 352 -0.83 3.46 -26.47
C SER A 352 -0.73 1.94 -26.53
N LYS A 353 0.30 1.36 -25.90
CA LYS A 353 0.43 -0.10 -25.80
C LYS A 353 -0.63 -0.65 -24.86
N ALA A 354 -0.86 0.00 -23.71
CA ALA A 354 -1.89 -0.37 -22.76
C ALA A 354 -3.28 -0.45 -23.43
N LEU A 355 -3.69 0.61 -24.16
CA LEU A 355 -4.93 0.63 -24.94
C LEU A 355 -4.99 -0.52 -25.94
N SER A 356 -3.93 -0.75 -26.72
CA SER A 356 -3.90 -1.84 -27.70
C SER A 356 -4.13 -3.22 -27.07
N TYR A 357 -3.57 -3.47 -25.89
CA TYR A 357 -3.76 -4.73 -25.17
C TYR A 357 -5.17 -4.84 -24.56
N HIS A 358 -5.68 -3.77 -23.94
CA HIS A 358 -7.05 -3.77 -23.39
C HIS A 358 -8.12 -3.88 -24.49
N GLU A 359 -7.91 -3.25 -25.65
CA GLU A 359 -8.80 -3.36 -26.81
C GLU A 359 -8.82 -4.80 -27.37
N LYS A 360 -7.66 -5.48 -27.43
CA LYS A 360 -7.61 -6.91 -27.79
C LYS A 360 -8.36 -7.78 -26.78
N ALA A 361 -8.23 -7.49 -25.49
CA ALA A 361 -8.98 -8.19 -24.45
C ALA A 361 -10.49 -8.01 -24.63
N LEU A 362 -10.92 -6.76 -24.84
CA LEU A 362 -12.31 -6.39 -25.07
C LEU A 362 -12.88 -7.05 -26.34
N GLU A 363 -12.15 -7.00 -27.46
CA GLU A 363 -12.58 -7.62 -28.72
C GLU A 363 -12.73 -9.15 -28.58
N SER A 364 -11.78 -9.80 -27.89
CA SER A 364 -11.85 -11.23 -27.61
C SER A 364 -13.08 -11.58 -26.78
N GLN A 365 -13.36 -10.81 -25.73
CA GLN A 365 -14.53 -11.03 -24.87
C GLN A 365 -15.85 -10.77 -25.59
N GLN A 366 -15.95 -9.70 -26.39
CA GLN A 366 -17.15 -9.39 -27.17
C GLN A 366 -17.52 -10.50 -28.17
N LYS A 367 -16.52 -11.24 -28.68
CA LYS A 367 -16.76 -12.41 -29.56
C LYS A 367 -17.19 -13.66 -28.81
N ALA A 368 -16.86 -13.77 -27.52
CA ALA A 368 -17.05 -14.98 -26.72
C ALA A 368 -18.25 -14.91 -25.77
N LEU A 369 -18.59 -13.70 -25.31
CA LEU A 369 -19.50 -13.47 -24.20
C LEU A 369 -20.71 -12.65 -24.64
N PRO A 370 -21.88 -12.78 -23.96
CA PRO A 370 -23.02 -11.90 -24.17
C PRO A 370 -22.68 -10.43 -23.92
N GLU A 371 -23.41 -9.52 -24.57
CA GLU A 371 -23.18 -8.06 -24.51
C GLU A 371 -23.16 -7.47 -23.09
N ASN A 372 -23.89 -8.08 -22.16
CA ASN A 372 -23.95 -7.63 -20.77
C ASN A 372 -23.11 -8.49 -19.81
N HIS A 373 -22.13 -9.26 -20.29
CA HIS A 373 -21.31 -10.08 -19.39
C HIS A 373 -20.39 -9.21 -18.50
N PRO A 374 -20.29 -9.46 -17.17
CA PRO A 374 -19.47 -8.66 -16.24
C PRO A 374 -18.01 -8.48 -16.67
N ASP A 375 -17.38 -9.50 -17.26
CA ASP A 375 -16.00 -9.40 -17.76
C ASP A 375 -15.75 -8.27 -18.77
N LEU A 376 -16.78 -7.87 -19.54
CA LEU A 376 -16.70 -6.72 -20.44
C LEU A 376 -16.54 -5.41 -19.65
N ALA A 377 -17.22 -5.31 -18.49
CA ALA A 377 -17.11 -4.16 -17.61
C ALA A 377 -15.68 -3.97 -17.07
N THR A 378 -14.97 -5.07 -16.77
CA THR A 378 -13.56 -5.00 -16.37
C THR A 378 -12.68 -4.41 -17.48
N SER A 379 -12.86 -4.84 -18.72
CA SER A 379 -12.10 -4.29 -19.86
C SER A 379 -12.44 -2.83 -20.13
N TYR A 380 -13.72 -2.44 -20.03
CA TYR A 380 -14.12 -1.03 -20.12
C TYR A 380 -13.52 -0.18 -19.00
N ASN A 381 -13.49 -0.68 -17.76
CA ASN A 381 -12.84 0.01 -16.63
C ASN A 381 -11.34 0.21 -16.87
N ASN A 382 -10.64 -0.81 -17.38
CA ASN A 382 -9.20 -0.71 -17.67
C ASN A 382 -8.93 0.35 -18.75
N ILE A 383 -9.71 0.36 -19.84
CA ILE A 383 -9.59 1.38 -20.89
C ILE A 383 -9.90 2.79 -20.34
N GLY A 384 -10.94 2.90 -19.50
CA GLY A 384 -11.27 4.13 -18.80
C GLY A 384 -10.11 4.65 -17.94
N GLY A 385 -9.40 3.75 -17.26
CA GLY A 385 -8.22 4.07 -16.46
C GLY A 385 -7.07 4.66 -17.27
N VAL A 386 -6.81 4.11 -18.45
CA VAL A 386 -5.79 4.65 -19.35
C VAL A 386 -6.18 6.06 -19.83
N TYR A 387 -7.43 6.26 -20.25
CA TYR A 387 -7.91 7.60 -20.64
C TYR A 387 -7.89 8.61 -19.50
N ASN A 388 -8.19 8.20 -18.27
CA ASN A 388 -8.11 9.07 -17.09
C ASN A 388 -6.68 9.58 -16.88
N ASN A 389 -5.67 8.69 -16.95
CA ASN A 389 -4.26 9.08 -16.80
C ASN A 389 -3.75 9.94 -17.96
N MET A 390 -4.30 9.78 -19.16
CA MET A 390 -4.01 10.65 -20.31
C MET A 390 -4.69 12.03 -20.22
N GLY A 391 -5.58 12.26 -19.24
CA GLY A 391 -6.36 13.50 -19.09
C GLY A 391 -7.57 13.59 -20.03
N GLU A 392 -7.94 12.49 -20.67
CA GLU A 392 -9.09 12.37 -21.58
C GLU A 392 -10.36 12.02 -20.79
N TYR A 393 -10.69 12.88 -19.82
CA TYR A 393 -11.69 12.59 -18.78
C TYR A 393 -13.09 12.27 -19.33
N SER A 394 -13.52 12.91 -20.42
CA SER A 394 -14.82 12.61 -21.04
C SER A 394 -14.86 11.21 -21.66
N LYS A 395 -13.75 10.74 -22.26
CA LYS A 395 -13.65 9.36 -22.75
C LYS A 395 -13.63 8.41 -21.58
N ALA A 396 -12.83 8.69 -20.55
CA ALA A 396 -12.77 7.88 -19.33
C ALA A 396 -14.17 7.66 -18.72
N LEU A 397 -14.93 8.74 -18.50
CA LEU A 397 -16.31 8.67 -18.00
C LEU A 397 -17.20 7.82 -18.89
N SER A 398 -17.16 8.00 -20.22
CA SER A 398 -17.98 7.18 -21.14
C SER A 398 -17.68 5.68 -21.03
N PHE A 399 -16.42 5.30 -20.84
CA PHE A 399 -16.01 3.92 -20.64
C PHE A 399 -16.46 3.37 -19.28
N TYR A 400 -16.29 4.14 -18.21
CA TYR A 400 -16.74 3.75 -16.88
C TYR A 400 -18.27 3.67 -16.75
N GLU A 401 -19.00 4.58 -17.40
CA GLU A 401 -20.47 4.55 -17.43
C GLU A 401 -21.00 3.29 -18.11
N LYS A 402 -20.38 2.86 -19.22
CA LYS A 402 -20.69 1.56 -19.86
C LYS A 402 -20.42 0.38 -18.94
N ALA A 403 -19.31 0.40 -18.20
CA ALA A 403 -19.00 -0.65 -17.23
C ALA A 403 -20.05 -0.72 -16.12
N ILE A 404 -20.45 0.42 -15.56
CA ILE A 404 -21.53 0.49 -14.56
C ILE A 404 -22.86 0.01 -15.13
N GLU A 405 -23.22 0.41 -16.34
CA GLU A 405 -24.47 -0.01 -16.97
C GLU A 405 -24.57 -1.54 -17.09
N ILE A 406 -23.49 -2.19 -17.54
CA ILE A 406 -23.39 -3.66 -17.62
C ILE A 406 -23.53 -4.28 -16.23
N GLN A 407 -22.79 -3.77 -15.25
CA GLN A 407 -22.80 -4.29 -13.88
C GLN A 407 -24.17 -4.12 -13.22
N GLN A 408 -24.83 -2.96 -13.34
CA GLN A 408 -26.15 -2.72 -12.76
C GLN A 408 -27.24 -3.60 -13.39
N LYS A 409 -27.11 -3.97 -14.68
CA LYS A 409 -28.04 -4.86 -15.37
C LYS A 409 -27.88 -6.33 -14.95
N THR A 410 -26.68 -6.74 -14.53
CA THR A 410 -26.35 -8.17 -14.35
C THR A 410 -26.02 -8.58 -12.94
N LEU A 411 -25.61 -7.65 -12.09
CA LEU A 411 -25.18 -7.90 -10.73
C LEU A 411 -26.20 -7.35 -9.73
N PRO A 412 -26.28 -7.94 -8.53
CA PRO A 412 -27.07 -7.37 -7.44
C PRO A 412 -26.66 -5.93 -7.11
N GLN A 413 -27.60 -5.13 -6.61
CA GLN A 413 -27.39 -3.69 -6.32
C GLN A 413 -26.18 -3.41 -5.41
N ASN A 414 -25.81 -4.35 -4.54
CA ASN A 414 -24.67 -4.21 -3.63
C ASN A 414 -23.48 -5.10 -4.05
N HIS A 415 -23.32 -5.43 -5.34
CA HIS A 415 -22.20 -6.27 -5.76
C HIS A 415 -20.86 -5.50 -5.63
N PRO A 416 -19.79 -6.12 -5.10
CA PRO A 416 -18.49 -5.47 -4.93
C PRO A 416 -17.91 -4.82 -6.20
N ASP A 417 -18.13 -5.41 -7.38
CA ASP A 417 -17.61 -4.88 -8.67
C ASP A 417 -18.12 -3.47 -9.01
N LEU A 418 -19.32 -3.09 -8.54
CA LEU A 418 -19.83 -1.72 -8.68
C LEU A 418 -18.94 -0.71 -7.95
N THR A 419 -18.31 -1.14 -6.85
CA THR A 419 -17.40 -0.32 -6.05
C THR A 419 -16.19 0.14 -6.85
N THR A 420 -15.61 -0.74 -7.66
CA THR A 420 -14.43 -0.42 -8.49
C THR A 420 -14.79 0.66 -9.51
N SER A 421 -15.94 0.53 -10.15
CA SER A 421 -16.41 1.50 -11.14
C SER A 421 -16.78 2.85 -10.49
N TYR A 422 -17.46 2.85 -9.34
CA TYR A 422 -17.74 4.08 -8.59
C TYR A 422 -16.47 4.79 -8.14
N ASN A 423 -15.48 4.07 -7.60
CA ASN A 423 -14.20 4.66 -7.23
C ASN A 423 -13.51 5.29 -8.45
N SER A 424 -13.50 4.58 -9.58
CA SER A 424 -12.85 5.05 -10.81
C SER A 424 -13.52 6.33 -11.37
N ILE A 425 -14.85 6.40 -11.35
CA ILE A 425 -15.58 7.63 -11.70
C ILE A 425 -15.30 8.74 -10.68
N GLY A 426 -15.22 8.38 -9.39
CA GLY A 426 -14.81 9.29 -8.32
C GLY A 426 -13.43 9.90 -8.57
N ASP A 427 -12.46 9.11 -9.05
CA ASP A 427 -11.11 9.56 -9.41
C ASP A 427 -11.14 10.53 -10.59
N VAL A 428 -11.97 10.27 -11.61
CA VAL A 428 -12.14 11.22 -12.73
C VAL A 428 -12.75 12.54 -12.25
N TYR A 429 -13.82 12.49 -11.46
CA TYR A 429 -14.42 13.70 -10.89
C TYR A 429 -13.45 14.46 -9.98
N HIS A 430 -12.60 13.73 -9.25
CA HIS A 430 -11.53 14.32 -8.46
C HIS A 430 -10.53 15.08 -9.33
N ASN A 431 -10.06 14.45 -10.42
CA ASN A 431 -9.06 15.03 -11.33
C ASN A 431 -9.56 16.29 -12.05
N ILE A 432 -10.86 16.38 -12.35
CA ILE A 432 -11.47 17.58 -12.97
C ILE A 432 -11.87 18.68 -11.96
N GLY A 433 -11.71 18.44 -10.65
CA GLY A 433 -12.05 19.39 -9.60
C GLY A 433 -13.52 19.39 -9.16
N GLU A 434 -14.32 18.42 -9.59
CA GLU A 434 -15.73 18.25 -9.23
C GLU A 434 -15.88 17.46 -7.91
N TYR A 435 -15.30 17.99 -6.83
CA TYR A 435 -15.13 17.27 -5.56
C TYR A 435 -16.42 16.75 -4.93
N SER A 436 -17.54 17.45 -5.07
CA SER A 436 -18.84 17.00 -4.53
C SER A 436 -19.36 15.74 -5.23
N LYS A 437 -19.17 15.64 -6.56
CA LYS A 437 -19.52 14.45 -7.32
C LYS A 437 -18.59 13.30 -6.98
N ALA A 438 -17.29 13.58 -6.87
CA ALA A 438 -16.31 12.59 -6.44
C ALA A 438 -16.65 11.99 -5.07
N LEU A 439 -16.95 12.84 -4.08
CA LEU A 439 -17.34 12.41 -2.74
C LEU A 439 -18.58 11.50 -2.77
N SER A 440 -19.61 11.87 -3.53
CA SER A 440 -20.83 11.05 -3.68
C SER A 440 -20.52 9.66 -4.27
N MET A 441 -19.61 9.56 -5.24
CA MET A 441 -19.21 8.26 -5.80
C MET A 441 -18.47 7.40 -4.77
N TYR A 442 -17.54 7.98 -4.00
CA TYR A 442 -16.84 7.25 -2.93
C TYR A 442 -17.76 6.85 -1.77
N GLU A 443 -18.77 7.67 -1.47
CA GLU A 443 -19.80 7.34 -0.47
C GLU A 443 -20.65 6.14 -0.90
N ASN A 444 -21.06 6.08 -2.17
CA ASN A 444 -21.75 4.90 -2.71
C ASN A 444 -20.86 3.65 -2.63
N ALA A 445 -19.58 3.79 -2.99
CA ALA A 445 -18.61 2.70 -2.94
C ALA A 445 -18.41 2.15 -1.51
N ILE A 446 -18.24 3.03 -0.51
CA ILE A 446 -18.06 2.59 0.88
C ILE A 446 -19.35 2.00 1.47
N GLU A 447 -20.53 2.50 1.10
CA GLU A 447 -21.81 1.96 1.56
C GLU A 447 -22.00 0.51 1.10
N ILE A 448 -21.66 0.21 -0.17
CA ILE A 448 -21.69 -1.16 -0.71
C ILE A 448 -20.72 -2.07 0.08
N ARG A 449 -19.48 -1.62 0.30
CA ARG A 449 -18.49 -2.40 1.07
C ARG A 449 -18.94 -2.62 2.52
N GLN A 450 -19.52 -1.62 3.19
CA GLN A 450 -20.01 -1.75 4.56
C GLN A 450 -21.16 -2.76 4.69
N ARG A 451 -21.98 -2.92 3.64
CA ARG A 451 -23.07 -3.90 3.62
C ARG A 451 -22.62 -5.31 3.28
N THR A 452 -21.52 -5.46 2.55
CA THR A 452 -21.08 -6.75 1.99
C THR A 452 -19.87 -7.36 2.67
N LEU A 453 -19.03 -6.55 3.31
CA LEU A 453 -17.78 -6.97 3.92
C LEU A 453 -17.85 -6.87 5.46
N PRO A 454 -17.10 -7.72 6.18
CA PRO A 454 -16.89 -7.55 7.62
C PRO A 454 -16.34 -6.16 7.94
N SER A 455 -16.68 -5.60 9.11
CA SER A 455 -16.33 -4.22 9.49
C SER A 455 -14.82 -3.91 9.54
N ASN A 456 -13.98 -4.94 9.67
CA ASN A 456 -12.53 -4.84 9.69
C ASN A 456 -11.88 -5.29 8.37
N HIS A 457 -12.64 -5.47 7.29
CA HIS A 457 -12.07 -5.90 6.01
C HIS A 457 -11.08 -4.87 5.44
N PRO A 458 -9.87 -5.25 4.97
CA PRO A 458 -8.87 -4.33 4.42
C PRO A 458 -9.40 -3.37 3.34
N ASP A 459 -10.29 -3.84 2.45
CA ASP A 459 -10.91 -3.00 1.41
C ASP A 459 -11.71 -1.81 1.94
N LEU A 460 -12.24 -1.87 3.17
CA LEU A 460 -12.86 -0.70 3.81
C LEU A 460 -11.83 0.39 4.12
N ALA A 461 -10.60 0.02 4.47
CA ALA A 461 -9.51 0.97 4.68
C ALA A 461 -9.15 1.70 3.37
N ILE A 462 -9.20 1.01 2.22
CA ILE A 462 -9.01 1.63 0.90
C ILE A 462 -10.08 2.72 0.68
N SER A 463 -11.35 2.42 0.93
CA SER A 463 -12.43 3.42 0.82
C SER A 463 -12.24 4.61 1.78
N TYR A 464 -11.86 4.35 3.03
CA TYR A 464 -11.59 5.42 3.98
C TYR A 464 -10.41 6.31 3.57
N ASN A 465 -9.39 5.74 2.93
CA ASN A 465 -8.30 6.51 2.34
C ASN A 465 -8.79 7.41 1.18
N SER A 466 -9.61 6.90 0.27
CA SER A 466 -10.17 7.70 -0.83
C SER A 466 -11.04 8.86 -0.31
N ILE A 467 -11.94 8.58 0.64
CA ILE A 467 -12.80 9.60 1.27
C ILE A 467 -11.95 10.62 2.06
N GLY A 468 -10.95 10.16 2.81
CA GLY A 468 -10.00 11.03 3.50
C GLY A 468 -9.26 11.94 2.53
N GLY A 469 -8.89 11.43 1.35
CA GLY A 469 -8.31 12.19 0.25
C GLY A 469 -9.21 13.34 -0.20
N MET A 470 -10.51 13.08 -0.35
CA MET A 470 -11.47 14.11 -0.75
C MET A 470 -11.61 15.18 0.32
N TYR A 471 -11.81 14.79 1.59
CA TYR A 471 -11.90 15.77 2.68
C TYR A 471 -10.62 16.60 2.83
N ASN A 472 -9.45 16.01 2.60
CA ASN A 472 -8.19 16.74 2.63
C ASN A 472 -8.13 17.81 1.53
N LYS A 473 -8.68 17.51 0.35
CA LYS A 473 -8.70 18.42 -0.80
C LYS A 473 -9.76 19.52 -0.67
N THR A 474 -10.89 19.24 -0.02
CA THR A 474 -11.91 20.25 0.30
C THR A 474 -11.58 21.09 1.54
N GLY A 475 -10.46 20.82 2.23
CA GLY A 475 -10.03 21.56 3.42
C GLY A 475 -10.70 21.12 4.73
N GLU A 476 -11.48 20.04 4.69
CA GLU A 476 -12.13 19.43 5.86
C GLU A 476 -11.15 18.52 6.63
N TYR A 477 -10.01 19.08 7.03
CA TYR A 477 -8.87 18.31 7.56
C TYR A 477 -9.20 17.41 8.76
N SER A 478 -10.12 17.81 9.63
CA SER A 478 -10.54 16.97 10.77
C SER A 478 -11.26 15.69 10.32
N LYS A 479 -12.12 15.77 9.30
CA LYS A 479 -12.81 14.59 8.74
C LYS A 479 -11.84 13.71 7.95
N ALA A 480 -10.89 14.34 7.24
CA ALA A 480 -9.83 13.64 6.53
C ALA A 480 -8.98 12.82 7.50
N LEU A 481 -8.51 13.44 8.59
CA LEU A 481 -7.71 12.77 9.62
C LEU A 481 -8.48 11.60 10.23
N SER A 482 -9.74 11.81 10.62
CA SER A 482 -10.58 10.76 11.20
C SER A 482 -10.77 9.56 10.25
N SER A 483 -10.91 9.83 8.94
CA SER A 483 -11.04 8.78 7.93
C SER A 483 -9.74 8.00 7.74
N TYR A 484 -8.59 8.69 7.66
CA TYR A 484 -7.28 8.02 7.59
C TYR A 484 -6.93 7.24 8.85
N GLU A 485 -7.25 7.75 10.05
CA GLU A 485 -7.07 7.04 11.31
C GLU A 485 -7.90 5.75 11.35
N LYS A 486 -9.14 5.79 10.82
CA LYS A 486 -9.97 4.59 10.71
C LYS A 486 -9.42 3.57 9.70
N ALA A 487 -8.84 4.03 8.59
CA ALA A 487 -8.14 3.16 7.66
C ALA A 487 -6.95 2.44 8.33
N ILE A 488 -6.13 3.20 9.08
CA ILE A 488 -4.99 2.65 9.84
C ILE A 488 -5.47 1.66 10.90
N GLU A 489 -6.54 1.98 11.64
CA GLU A 489 -7.09 1.09 12.67
C GLU A 489 -7.49 -0.27 12.07
N ILE A 490 -8.18 -0.26 10.93
CA ILE A 490 -8.56 -1.48 10.21
C ILE A 490 -7.32 -2.25 9.78
N GLN A 491 -6.38 -1.60 9.10
CA GLN A 491 -5.17 -2.24 8.57
C GLN A 491 -4.28 -2.81 9.68
N GLN A 492 -4.12 -2.09 10.80
CA GLN A 492 -3.35 -2.56 11.95
C GLN A 492 -3.99 -3.77 12.64
N LYS A 493 -5.31 -3.96 12.50
CA LYS A 493 -6.02 -5.13 13.04
C LYS A 493 -5.99 -6.33 12.09
N THR A 494 -5.78 -6.13 10.79
CA THR A 494 -6.03 -7.16 9.77
C THR A 494 -4.92 -7.38 8.77
N LEU A 495 -3.82 -6.64 8.81
CA LEU A 495 -2.67 -6.82 7.95
C LEU A 495 -1.38 -6.91 8.79
N PRO A 496 -0.31 -7.53 8.24
CA PRO A 496 1.01 -7.47 8.86
C PRO A 496 1.46 -6.02 9.10
N SER A 497 2.17 -5.78 10.21
CA SER A 497 2.63 -4.43 10.60
C SER A 497 3.53 -3.72 9.56
N ASN A 498 4.11 -4.47 8.63
CA ASN A 498 4.96 -3.99 7.54
C ASN A 498 4.24 -3.99 6.18
N HIS A 499 2.93 -4.20 6.13
CA HIS A 499 2.19 -4.26 4.87
C HIS A 499 2.24 -2.90 4.11
N PRO A 500 2.48 -2.89 2.79
CA PRO A 500 2.55 -1.66 1.99
C PRO A 500 1.32 -0.73 2.13
N ASP A 501 0.11 -1.29 2.23
CA ASP A 501 -1.11 -0.49 2.41
C ASP A 501 -1.10 0.40 3.66
N LEU A 502 -0.43 -0.03 4.73
CA LEU A 502 -0.27 0.79 5.94
C LEU A 502 0.66 1.99 5.66
N ALA A 503 1.69 1.80 4.84
CA ALA A 503 2.55 2.90 4.39
C ALA A 503 1.76 3.92 3.56
N THR A 504 0.84 3.47 2.70
CA THR A 504 -0.04 4.36 1.92
C THR A 504 -0.91 5.22 2.84
N SER A 505 -1.52 4.64 3.88
CA SER A 505 -2.31 5.41 4.86
C SER A 505 -1.47 6.43 5.63
N TYR A 506 -0.26 6.05 6.08
CA TYR A 506 0.66 7.01 6.72
C TYR A 506 1.11 8.12 5.77
N ASN A 507 1.36 7.80 4.50
CA ASN A 507 1.68 8.79 3.49
C ASN A 507 0.51 9.79 3.29
N ASN A 508 -0.73 9.31 3.29
CA ASN A 508 -1.90 10.18 3.16
C ASN A 508 -2.05 11.14 4.36
N ILE A 509 -1.80 10.66 5.59
CA ILE A 509 -1.76 11.53 6.78
C ILE A 509 -0.60 12.53 6.70
N GLY A 510 0.56 12.12 6.21
CA GLY A 510 1.68 13.03 5.94
C GLY A 510 1.27 14.16 4.98
N GLY A 511 0.58 13.82 3.90
CA GLY A 511 0.03 14.78 2.93
C GLY A 511 -0.98 15.74 3.54
N LEU A 512 -1.85 15.26 4.43
CA LEU A 512 -2.76 16.10 5.21
C LEU A 512 -1.99 17.10 6.08
N TYR A 513 -1.02 16.63 6.87
CA TYR A 513 -0.20 17.52 7.70
C TYR A 513 0.60 18.52 6.87
N ASN A 514 1.01 18.15 5.66
CA ASN A 514 1.68 19.06 4.74
C ASN A 514 0.76 20.19 4.28
N ASN A 515 -0.51 19.88 3.97
CA ASN A 515 -1.50 20.87 3.57
C ASN A 515 -1.81 21.88 4.69
N ILE A 516 -1.85 21.44 5.95
CA ILE A 516 -2.01 22.33 7.12
C ILE A 516 -0.68 22.95 7.60
N ARG A 517 0.42 22.70 6.88
CA ARG A 517 1.77 23.24 7.13
C ARG A 517 2.41 22.83 8.46
N GLU A 518 2.03 21.67 8.99
CA GLU A 518 2.63 21.04 10.18
C GLU A 518 3.80 20.13 9.78
N TYR A 519 4.85 20.73 9.21
CA TYR A 519 5.93 20.01 8.53
C TYR A 519 6.68 18.98 9.39
N SER A 520 6.81 19.19 10.70
CA SER A 520 7.43 18.22 11.61
C SER A 520 6.60 16.93 11.72
N LYS A 521 5.26 17.04 11.77
CA LYS A 521 4.38 15.88 11.75
C LYS A 521 4.40 15.21 10.38
N THR A 522 4.41 16.01 9.30
CA THR A 522 4.56 15.49 7.94
C THR A 522 5.77 14.59 7.78
N LEU A 523 6.97 15.05 8.19
CA LEU A 523 8.19 14.25 8.12
C LEU A 523 8.04 12.95 8.93
N SER A 524 7.54 13.01 10.16
CA SER A 524 7.34 11.81 10.98
C SER A 524 6.45 10.76 10.31
N TYR A 525 5.41 11.15 9.59
CA TYR A 525 4.50 10.21 8.93
C TYR A 525 5.07 9.69 7.60
N TYR A 526 5.74 10.54 6.81
CA TYR A 526 6.41 10.11 5.59
C TYR A 526 7.60 9.18 5.87
N GLU A 527 8.36 9.42 6.94
CA GLU A 527 9.46 8.53 7.35
C GLU A 527 8.95 7.17 7.80
N LYS A 528 7.83 7.10 8.54
CA LYS A 528 7.17 5.82 8.89
C LYS A 528 6.72 5.06 7.64
N ALA A 529 6.12 5.74 6.68
CA ALA A 529 5.73 5.13 5.41
C ALA A 529 6.94 4.60 4.62
N LEU A 530 8.01 5.40 4.56
CA LEU A 530 9.26 5.01 3.90
C LEU A 530 9.91 3.79 4.58
N GLU A 531 9.96 3.75 5.92
CA GLU A 531 10.51 2.63 6.69
C GLU A 531 9.77 1.32 6.40
N ILE A 532 8.44 1.37 6.32
CA ILE A 532 7.61 0.19 5.97
C ILE A 532 7.95 -0.26 4.54
N ARG A 533 7.91 0.64 3.56
CA ARG A 533 8.21 0.34 2.16
C ARG A 533 9.61 -0.23 1.96
N GLN A 534 10.62 0.31 2.65
CA GLN A 534 12.01 -0.19 2.58
C GLN A 534 12.17 -1.60 3.14
N ARG A 535 11.31 -2.02 4.07
CA ARG A 535 11.34 -3.37 4.65
C ARG A 535 10.64 -4.41 3.79
N THR A 536 9.67 -4.02 2.96
CA THR A 536 8.82 -4.96 2.21
C THR A 536 8.97 -4.92 0.71
N LEU A 537 9.38 -3.78 0.15
CA LEU A 537 9.50 -3.60 -1.29
C LEU A 537 10.98 -3.65 -1.71
N PRO A 538 11.27 -4.08 -2.95
CA PRO A 538 12.60 -3.98 -3.52
C PRO A 538 13.12 -2.54 -3.52
N SER A 539 14.45 -2.37 -3.42
CA SER A 539 15.10 -1.05 -3.33
C SER A 539 14.83 -0.09 -4.50
N LYS A 540 14.36 -0.63 -5.64
CA LYS A 540 14.01 0.13 -6.84
C LYS A 540 12.49 0.28 -7.04
N HIS A 541 11.66 -0.09 -6.07
CA HIS A 541 10.21 -0.02 -6.25
C HIS A 541 9.73 1.45 -6.42
N PRO A 542 8.83 1.75 -7.38
CA PRO A 542 8.31 3.12 -7.61
C PRO A 542 7.73 3.83 -6.38
N ASP A 543 7.01 3.13 -5.50
CA ASP A 543 6.55 3.65 -4.20
C ASP A 543 7.65 4.29 -3.33
N LEU A 544 8.89 3.80 -3.41
CA LEU A 544 10.02 4.43 -2.71
C LEU A 544 10.34 5.79 -3.31
N ALA A 545 10.27 5.93 -4.64
CA ALA A 545 10.42 7.21 -5.32
C ALA A 545 9.35 8.20 -4.88
N THR A 546 8.09 7.76 -4.76
CA THR A 546 6.99 8.58 -4.23
C THR A 546 7.26 9.06 -2.81
N SER A 547 7.72 8.17 -1.92
CA SER A 547 8.12 8.54 -0.55
C SER A 547 9.25 9.57 -0.55
N TYR A 548 10.30 9.36 -1.35
CA TYR A 548 11.43 10.30 -1.42
C TYR A 548 11.01 11.65 -1.98
N ASN A 549 10.17 11.71 -3.02
CA ASN A 549 9.65 12.96 -3.53
C ASN A 549 8.84 13.72 -2.47
N ASN A 550 7.95 13.03 -1.76
CA ASN A 550 7.14 13.65 -0.71
C ASN A 550 8.00 14.23 0.42
N ILE A 551 9.04 13.52 0.86
CA ILE A 551 10.00 14.03 1.84
C ILE A 551 10.80 15.22 1.28
N GLY A 552 11.24 15.14 0.01
CA GLY A 552 11.95 16.22 -0.66
C GLY A 552 11.15 17.52 -0.73
N VAL A 553 9.84 17.44 -1.00
CA VAL A 553 8.93 18.60 -0.97
C VAL A 553 8.92 19.28 0.39
N VAL A 554 8.95 18.51 1.48
CA VAL A 554 8.95 19.07 2.84
C VAL A 554 10.26 19.80 3.14
N TYR A 555 11.41 19.21 2.78
CA TYR A 555 12.70 19.88 2.93
C TYR A 555 12.80 21.14 2.06
N ASN A 556 12.20 21.14 0.86
CA ASN A 556 12.10 22.32 0.01
C ASN A 556 11.27 23.43 0.67
N ASN A 557 10.22 23.08 1.41
CA ASN A 557 9.40 24.04 2.15
C ASN A 557 10.13 24.59 3.40
N PHE A 558 11.01 23.81 4.02
CA PHE A 558 11.91 24.29 5.08
C PHE A 558 13.06 25.18 4.59
N GLY A 559 13.32 25.21 3.28
CA GLY A 559 14.50 25.89 2.72
C GLY A 559 15.79 25.08 2.82
N GLU A 560 15.71 23.80 3.20
CA GLU A 560 16.86 22.87 3.21
C GLU A 560 17.08 22.28 1.81
N TYR A 561 17.42 23.14 0.86
CA TYR A 561 17.46 22.81 -0.57
C TYR A 561 18.39 21.65 -0.92
N SER A 562 19.55 21.53 -0.26
CA SER A 562 20.49 20.42 -0.51
C SER A 562 19.90 19.05 -0.13
N LYS A 563 19.13 18.97 0.97
CA LYS A 563 18.45 17.73 1.34
C LYS A 563 17.30 17.45 0.38
N ALA A 564 16.54 18.48 0.01
CA ALA A 564 15.45 18.35 -0.96
C ALA A 564 15.96 17.77 -2.31
N LEU A 565 17.05 18.33 -2.86
CA LEU A 565 17.69 17.82 -4.07
C LEU A 565 18.12 16.36 -3.91
N SER A 566 18.80 16.01 -2.82
CA SER A 566 19.23 14.61 -2.58
C SER A 566 18.05 13.63 -2.58
N PHE A 567 16.92 14.00 -1.99
CA PHE A 567 15.72 13.16 -2.00
C PHE A 567 15.06 13.08 -3.37
N HIS A 568 14.91 14.20 -4.08
CA HIS A 568 14.34 14.20 -5.43
C HIS A 568 15.22 13.47 -6.46
N GLU A 569 16.54 13.57 -6.35
CA GLU A 569 17.49 12.83 -7.20
C GLU A 569 17.41 11.32 -6.95
N LYS A 570 17.27 10.88 -5.70
CA LYS A 570 17.01 9.46 -5.38
C LYS A 570 15.70 8.97 -6.00
N ALA A 571 14.63 9.77 -5.91
CA ALA A 571 13.35 9.45 -6.54
C ALA A 571 13.47 9.33 -8.05
N LEU A 572 14.09 10.32 -8.70
CA LEU A 572 14.32 10.34 -10.14
C LEU A 572 15.16 9.13 -10.58
N LYS A 573 16.19 8.76 -9.83
CA LYS A 573 17.04 7.61 -10.16
C LYS A 573 16.28 6.28 -10.12
N ILE A 574 15.40 6.09 -9.12
CA ILE A 574 14.54 4.90 -9.05
C ILE A 574 13.59 4.86 -10.26
N GLN A 575 12.96 5.98 -10.59
CA GLN A 575 12.07 6.07 -11.75
C GLN A 575 12.81 5.77 -13.06
N GLU A 576 14.00 6.36 -13.28
CA GLU A 576 14.85 6.11 -14.45
C GLU A 576 15.25 4.64 -14.62
N ASP A 577 15.37 3.91 -13.50
CA ASP A 577 15.73 2.50 -13.50
C ASP A 577 14.52 1.55 -13.68
N THR A 578 13.28 2.02 -13.54
CA THR A 578 12.09 1.14 -13.47
C THR A 578 10.93 1.49 -14.40
N LEU A 579 10.83 2.74 -14.83
CA LEU A 579 9.74 3.23 -15.66
C LEU A 579 10.25 3.52 -17.07
N SER A 580 9.33 3.69 -18.03
CA SER A 580 9.71 4.13 -19.38
C SER A 580 10.42 5.49 -19.33
N SER A 581 11.32 5.76 -20.28
CA SER A 581 12.18 6.97 -20.28
C SER A 581 11.40 8.29 -20.26
N ASN A 582 10.12 8.25 -20.59
CA ASN A 582 9.21 9.38 -20.62
C ASN A 582 8.03 9.20 -19.65
N HIS A 583 8.19 8.47 -18.55
CA HIS A 583 7.09 8.30 -17.60
C HIS A 583 6.68 9.64 -16.95
N PRO A 584 5.38 9.96 -16.82
CA PRO A 584 4.90 11.19 -16.15
C PRO A 584 5.49 11.43 -14.75
N ASP A 585 5.69 10.40 -13.94
CA ASP A 585 6.33 10.51 -12.62
C ASP A 585 7.76 11.09 -12.67
N MET A 586 8.52 10.86 -13.75
CA MET A 586 9.83 11.50 -13.94
C MET A 586 9.68 13.00 -14.15
N ALA A 587 8.61 13.43 -14.82
CA ALA A 587 8.30 14.85 -14.98
C ALA A 587 8.00 15.49 -13.63
N ALA A 588 7.27 14.81 -12.73
CA ALA A 588 7.03 15.30 -11.38
C ALA A 588 8.34 15.49 -10.59
N SER A 589 9.26 14.52 -10.62
CA SER A 589 10.58 14.63 -9.98
C SER A 589 11.42 15.76 -10.59
N CYS A 590 11.50 15.85 -11.92
CA CYS A 590 12.20 16.93 -12.62
C CYS A 590 11.61 18.29 -12.28
N ASN A 591 10.28 18.40 -12.24
CA ASN A 591 9.59 19.63 -11.84
C ASN A 591 9.92 20.04 -10.40
N ASN A 592 9.99 19.08 -9.47
CA ASN A 592 10.37 19.36 -8.10
C ASN A 592 11.83 19.83 -7.98
N ILE A 593 12.77 19.18 -8.69
CA ILE A 593 14.17 19.61 -8.77
C ILE A 593 14.30 21.00 -9.36
N GLY A 594 13.59 21.26 -10.47
CA GLY A 594 13.51 22.58 -11.10
C GLY A 594 12.99 23.65 -10.14
N GLY A 595 11.99 23.33 -9.34
CA GLY A 595 11.45 24.21 -8.30
C GLY A 595 12.42 24.51 -7.17
N VAL A 596 13.25 23.55 -6.77
CA VAL A 596 14.31 23.78 -5.78
C VAL A 596 15.36 24.74 -6.37
N HIS A 597 15.84 24.50 -7.58
CA HIS A 597 16.79 25.40 -8.26
C HIS A 597 16.21 26.80 -8.49
N HIS A 598 14.92 26.92 -8.83
CA HIS A 598 14.24 28.20 -8.99
C HIS A 598 14.24 29.02 -7.69
N LYS A 599 13.93 28.39 -6.54
CA LYS A 599 13.99 29.03 -5.22
C LYS A 599 15.42 29.43 -4.81
N MET A 600 16.43 28.68 -5.27
CA MET A 600 17.84 29.02 -5.07
C MET A 600 18.34 30.16 -5.98
N GLY A 601 17.53 30.62 -6.94
CA GLY A 601 17.95 31.59 -7.96
C GLY A 601 18.79 30.99 -9.09
N GLU A 602 18.93 29.67 -9.15
CA GLU A 602 19.67 28.95 -10.18
C GLU A 602 18.80 28.71 -11.43
N TYR A 603 18.32 29.81 -12.01
CA TYR A 603 17.28 29.78 -13.04
C TYR A 603 17.64 28.99 -14.30
N SER A 604 18.91 28.96 -14.74
CA SER A 604 19.33 28.14 -15.89
C SER A 604 19.16 26.64 -15.64
N LYS A 605 19.46 26.17 -14.41
CA LYS A 605 19.22 24.77 -14.05
C LYS A 605 17.73 24.51 -13.92
N ALA A 606 16.98 25.42 -13.31
CA ALA A 606 15.53 25.33 -13.23
C ALA A 606 14.88 25.16 -14.60
N LEU A 607 15.27 25.99 -15.60
CA LEU A 607 14.81 25.85 -16.99
C LEU A 607 15.11 24.47 -17.54
N SER A 608 16.34 23.97 -17.41
CA SER A 608 16.70 22.65 -17.96
C SER A 608 15.83 21.51 -17.44
N PHE A 609 15.51 21.52 -16.14
CA PHE A 609 14.65 20.51 -15.52
C PHE A 609 13.17 20.71 -15.85
N TYR A 610 12.68 21.95 -15.91
CA TYR A 610 11.30 22.23 -16.32
C TYR A 610 11.06 21.92 -17.79
N GLU A 611 12.01 22.19 -18.68
CA GLU A 611 11.95 21.82 -20.10
C GLU A 611 11.95 20.29 -20.27
N ARG A 612 12.78 19.58 -19.49
CA ARG A 612 12.74 18.10 -19.44
C ARG A 612 11.36 17.60 -18.99
N ALA A 613 10.81 18.16 -17.91
CA ALA A 613 9.48 17.79 -17.41
C ALA A 613 8.37 18.07 -18.44
N LEU A 614 8.43 19.24 -19.10
CA LEU A 614 7.48 19.62 -20.14
C LEU A 614 7.53 18.63 -21.31
N LYS A 615 8.72 18.32 -21.83
CA LYS A 615 8.89 17.38 -22.93
C LYS A 615 8.28 16.01 -22.62
N ILE A 616 8.55 15.48 -21.43
CA ILE A 616 7.98 14.21 -20.97
C ILE A 616 6.45 14.25 -20.97
N ARG A 617 5.86 15.35 -20.47
CA ARG A 617 4.41 15.53 -20.41
C ARG A 617 3.80 15.70 -21.81
N GLU A 618 4.44 16.42 -22.72
CA GLU A 618 4.00 16.61 -24.11
C GLU A 618 3.97 15.29 -24.90
N GLU A 619 4.86 14.34 -24.57
CA GLU A 619 4.92 13.04 -25.23
C GLU A 619 3.89 12.02 -24.71
N ASN A 620 3.34 12.20 -23.50
CA ASN A 620 2.51 11.18 -22.83
C ASN A 620 1.09 11.62 -22.49
N LEU A 621 0.85 12.93 -22.36
CA LEU A 621 -0.43 13.47 -21.92
C LEU A 621 -1.19 14.08 -23.10
N SER A 622 -2.50 14.17 -22.97
CA SER A 622 -3.31 14.91 -23.95
C SER A 622 -2.96 16.40 -23.95
N LEU A 623 -3.19 17.08 -25.08
CA LEU A 623 -2.85 18.50 -25.27
C LEU A 623 -3.48 19.45 -24.25
N ASN A 624 -4.59 19.04 -23.61
CA ASN A 624 -5.29 19.83 -22.61
C ASN A 624 -5.09 19.31 -21.18
N HIS A 625 -4.11 18.43 -20.95
CA HIS A 625 -3.84 17.91 -19.62
C HIS A 625 -3.30 19.02 -18.68
N LEU A 626 -3.81 19.08 -17.46
CA LEU A 626 -3.49 20.15 -16.48
C LEU A 626 -1.99 20.22 -16.11
N ASP A 627 -1.31 19.08 -16.02
CA ASP A 627 0.15 19.02 -15.87
C ASP A 627 0.96 19.79 -16.93
N LEU A 628 0.47 19.91 -18.17
CA LEU A 628 1.10 20.76 -19.18
C LEU A 628 0.97 22.23 -18.80
N ALA A 629 -0.20 22.66 -18.31
CA ALA A 629 -0.38 24.02 -17.82
C ALA A 629 0.54 24.34 -16.63
N ILE A 630 0.72 23.39 -15.70
CA ILE A 630 1.67 23.54 -14.59
C ILE A 630 3.09 23.74 -15.12
N SER A 631 3.50 22.95 -16.12
CA SER A 631 4.83 23.05 -16.71
C SER A 631 5.07 24.40 -17.38
N TYR A 632 4.11 24.86 -18.18
CA TYR A 632 4.17 26.17 -18.82
C TYR A 632 4.16 27.32 -17.80
N ASN A 633 3.34 27.23 -16.76
CA ASN A 633 3.32 28.24 -15.69
C ASN A 633 4.66 28.31 -14.93
N ASN A 634 5.32 27.17 -14.69
CA ASN A 634 6.63 27.14 -14.05
C ASN A 634 7.72 27.75 -14.95
N LEU A 635 7.72 27.43 -16.25
CA LEU A 635 8.62 28.08 -17.22
C LEU A 635 8.35 29.59 -17.30
N GLY A 636 7.09 29.99 -17.37
CA GLY A 636 6.67 31.39 -17.36
C GLY A 636 7.19 32.14 -16.13
N ALA A 637 7.13 31.52 -14.95
CA ALA A 637 7.66 32.09 -13.71
C ALA A 637 9.19 32.26 -13.71
N VAL A 638 9.92 31.31 -14.30
CA VAL A 638 11.38 31.46 -14.44
C VAL A 638 11.72 32.59 -15.41
N TYR A 639 11.05 32.66 -16.57
CA TYR A 639 11.25 33.75 -17.54
C TYR A 639 10.81 35.13 -17.00
N HIS A 640 9.75 35.17 -16.17
CA HIS A 640 9.31 36.39 -15.49
C HIS A 640 10.39 36.93 -14.55
N ASN A 641 11.02 36.03 -13.77
CA ASN A 641 12.15 36.39 -12.89
C ASN A 641 13.43 36.75 -13.66
N PHE A 642 13.61 36.23 -14.88
CA PHE A 642 14.65 36.67 -15.81
C PHE A 642 14.35 38.01 -16.50
N GLU A 643 13.18 38.61 -16.24
CA GLU A 643 12.70 39.82 -16.91
C GLU A 643 12.51 39.67 -18.43
N GLU A 644 12.42 38.43 -18.91
CA GLU A 644 12.09 38.06 -20.30
C GLU A 644 10.56 38.03 -20.49
N TYR A 645 9.92 39.18 -20.24
CA TYR A 645 8.47 39.30 -20.14
C TYR A 645 7.68 38.75 -21.36
N PRO A 646 8.11 38.95 -22.62
CA PRO A 646 7.41 38.37 -23.77
C PRO A 646 7.38 36.84 -23.76
N LYS A 647 8.48 36.19 -23.34
CA LYS A 647 8.51 34.73 -23.20
C LYS A 647 7.65 34.27 -22.03
N ALA A 648 7.71 34.99 -20.91
CA ALA A 648 6.87 34.69 -19.75
C ALA A 648 5.37 34.73 -20.10
N LEU A 649 4.92 35.78 -20.81
CA LEU A 649 3.55 35.90 -21.30
C LEU A 649 3.19 34.74 -22.21
N SER A 650 4.04 34.41 -23.20
CA SER A 650 3.76 33.29 -24.12
C SER A 650 3.54 31.97 -23.38
N PHE A 651 4.33 31.67 -22.35
CA PHE A 651 4.15 30.46 -21.55
C PHE A 651 2.91 30.52 -20.66
N TYR A 652 2.67 31.63 -19.97
CA TYR A 652 1.46 31.77 -19.14
C TYR A 652 0.17 31.72 -19.96
N GLU A 653 0.15 32.30 -21.17
CA GLU A 653 -0.99 32.26 -22.09
C GLU A 653 -1.27 30.83 -22.56
N LYS A 654 -0.25 30.05 -22.89
CA LYS A 654 -0.41 28.61 -23.21
C LYS A 654 -0.98 27.83 -22.03
N GLY A 655 -0.48 28.06 -20.82
CA GLY A 655 -0.99 27.42 -19.61
C GLY A 655 -2.46 27.77 -19.34
N LEU A 656 -2.81 29.04 -19.49
CA LEU A 656 -4.19 29.52 -19.36
C LEU A 656 -5.12 28.90 -20.42
N GLU A 657 -4.69 28.79 -21.67
CA GLU A 657 -5.49 28.20 -22.75
C GLU A 657 -5.87 26.74 -22.44
N ILE A 658 -4.90 25.95 -21.93
CA ILE A 658 -5.13 24.56 -21.53
C ILE A 658 -6.15 24.51 -20.37
N GLN A 659 -5.95 25.33 -19.33
CA GLN A 659 -6.85 25.37 -18.18
C GLN A 659 -8.28 25.78 -18.59
N GLN A 660 -8.44 26.76 -19.47
CA GLN A 660 -9.75 27.19 -19.97
C GLN A 660 -10.49 26.11 -20.75
N LYS A 661 -9.77 25.20 -21.43
CA LYS A 661 -10.35 24.07 -22.15
C LYS A 661 -10.67 22.89 -21.23
N ALA A 662 -9.85 22.67 -20.20
CA ALA A 662 -9.92 21.49 -19.35
C ALA A 662 -10.79 21.68 -18.09
N LEU A 663 -10.95 22.92 -17.62
CA LEU A 663 -11.59 23.24 -16.34
C LEU A 663 -12.82 24.14 -16.53
N PRO A 664 -13.75 24.13 -15.56
CA PRO A 664 -14.79 25.15 -15.48
C PRO A 664 -14.17 26.56 -15.39
N SER A 665 -14.82 27.56 -15.99
CA SER A 665 -14.32 28.95 -16.01
C SER A 665 -14.15 29.58 -14.62
N SER A 666 -14.80 29.02 -13.60
CA SER A 666 -14.68 29.43 -12.20
C SER A 666 -13.54 28.73 -11.45
N HIS A 667 -12.71 27.91 -12.10
CA HIS A 667 -11.68 27.14 -11.38
C HIS A 667 -10.56 28.05 -10.84
N PRO A 668 -10.07 27.84 -9.59
CA PRO A 668 -9.03 28.68 -8.98
C PRO A 668 -7.72 28.76 -9.78
N ASP A 669 -7.35 27.68 -10.49
CA ASP A 669 -6.13 27.67 -11.32
C ASP A 669 -6.20 28.67 -12.48
N VAL A 670 -7.39 28.89 -13.06
CA VAL A 670 -7.60 29.90 -14.12
C VAL A 670 -7.36 31.30 -13.54
N ALA A 671 -7.86 31.57 -12.33
CA ALA A 671 -7.61 32.84 -11.64
C ALA A 671 -6.12 33.06 -11.33
N THR A 672 -5.40 31.99 -10.98
CA THR A 672 -3.95 32.05 -10.76
C THR A 672 -3.19 32.43 -12.02
N SER A 673 -3.55 31.84 -13.17
CA SER A 673 -2.94 32.19 -14.46
C SER A 673 -3.22 33.63 -14.86
N TYR A 674 -4.45 34.13 -14.66
CA TYR A 674 -4.75 35.55 -14.86
C TYR A 674 -3.93 36.47 -13.95
N ASN A 675 -3.77 36.11 -12.67
CA ASN A 675 -2.91 36.86 -11.74
C ASN A 675 -1.44 36.90 -12.21
N ASN A 676 -0.90 35.78 -12.71
CA ASN A 676 0.47 35.71 -13.22
C ASN A 676 0.65 36.61 -14.46
N ILE A 677 -0.26 36.54 -15.43
CA ILE A 677 -0.25 37.40 -16.62
C ILE A 677 -0.37 38.88 -16.23
N GLY A 678 -1.29 39.21 -15.31
CA GLY A 678 -1.46 40.56 -14.78
C GLY A 678 -0.18 41.09 -14.13
N ALA A 679 0.56 40.24 -13.40
CA ALA A 679 1.84 40.60 -12.79
C ALA A 679 2.92 40.92 -13.83
N VAL A 680 2.99 40.17 -14.93
CA VAL A 680 3.93 40.46 -16.02
C VAL A 680 3.61 41.81 -16.66
N TYR A 681 2.34 42.07 -17.01
CA TYR A 681 1.93 43.37 -17.57
C TYR A 681 2.16 44.54 -16.59
N SER A 682 1.96 44.32 -15.29
CA SER A 682 2.24 45.32 -14.25
C SER A 682 3.72 45.69 -14.22
N ASN A 683 4.62 44.70 -14.31
CA ASN A 683 6.07 44.93 -14.37
C ASN A 683 6.49 45.61 -15.68
N MET A 684 5.83 45.29 -16.80
CA MET A 684 5.99 46.01 -18.08
C MET A 684 5.40 47.43 -18.07
N ARG A 685 4.72 47.84 -16.98
CA ARG A 685 4.01 49.11 -16.83
C ARG A 685 2.81 49.29 -17.77
N GLU A 686 2.28 48.21 -18.31
CA GLU A 686 1.04 48.17 -19.08
C GLU A 686 -0.17 48.02 -18.13
N TYR A 687 -0.35 49.02 -17.27
CA TYR A 687 -1.27 48.95 -16.12
C TYR A 687 -2.73 48.68 -16.50
N SER A 688 -3.21 49.17 -17.64
CA SER A 688 -4.59 48.91 -18.10
C SER A 688 -4.82 47.43 -18.41
N LYS A 689 -3.84 46.75 -19.02
CA LYS A 689 -3.94 45.30 -19.28
C LYS A 689 -3.79 44.51 -17.98
N ALA A 690 -2.85 44.90 -17.12
CA ALA A 690 -2.65 44.29 -15.82
C ALA A 690 -3.95 44.31 -14.98
N LEU A 691 -4.63 45.46 -14.95
CA LEU A 691 -5.90 45.63 -14.26
C LEU A 691 -6.99 44.70 -14.81
N SER A 692 -7.13 44.62 -16.13
CA SER A 692 -8.10 43.72 -16.79
C SER A 692 -7.92 42.26 -16.33
N PHE A 693 -6.70 41.76 -16.33
CA PHE A 693 -6.42 40.38 -15.91
C PHE A 693 -6.61 40.17 -14.40
N TYR A 694 -6.18 41.12 -13.57
CA TYR A 694 -6.41 41.04 -12.13
C TYR A 694 -7.89 41.10 -11.75
N GLU A 695 -8.70 41.89 -12.46
CA GLU A 695 -10.15 41.95 -12.24
C GLU A 695 -10.82 40.63 -12.62
N GLN A 696 -10.40 39.97 -13.70
CA GLN A 696 -10.88 38.63 -14.07
C GLN A 696 -10.53 37.57 -13.01
N ALA A 697 -9.29 37.59 -12.50
CA ALA A 697 -8.87 36.70 -11.42
C ALA A 697 -9.70 36.94 -10.14
N LEU A 698 -9.92 38.20 -9.79
CA LEU A 698 -10.69 38.60 -8.62
C LEU A 698 -12.16 38.19 -8.74
N GLU A 699 -12.78 38.34 -9.91
CA GLU A 699 -14.18 37.93 -10.15
C GLU A 699 -14.36 36.42 -9.90
N ILE A 700 -13.43 35.59 -10.37
CA ILE A 700 -13.46 34.14 -10.14
C ILE A 700 -13.34 33.85 -8.65
N GLN A 701 -12.35 34.46 -7.98
CA GLN A 701 -12.08 34.22 -6.58
C GLN A 701 -13.22 34.71 -5.66
N GLU A 702 -13.84 35.85 -5.95
CA GLU A 702 -14.97 36.38 -5.16
C GLU A 702 -16.19 35.46 -5.24
N LYS A 703 -16.39 34.77 -6.37
CA LYS A 703 -17.49 33.81 -6.55
C LYS A 703 -17.23 32.45 -5.90
N THR A 704 -15.96 32.06 -5.73
CA THR A 704 -15.59 30.68 -5.37
C THR A 704 -14.98 30.53 -3.98
N LEU A 705 -14.33 31.56 -3.46
CA LEU A 705 -13.62 31.49 -2.20
C LEU A 705 -14.42 32.16 -1.07
N PRO A 706 -14.30 31.66 0.18
CA PRO A 706 -14.84 32.37 1.34
C PRO A 706 -14.29 33.80 1.43
N SER A 707 -15.11 34.74 1.91
CA SER A 707 -14.76 36.17 1.97
C SER A 707 -13.48 36.53 2.77
N ASN A 708 -12.94 35.60 3.55
CA ASN A 708 -11.71 35.72 4.33
C ASN A 708 -10.53 34.92 3.76
N HIS A 709 -10.62 34.40 2.53
CA HIS A 709 -9.56 33.59 1.93
C HIS A 709 -8.30 34.43 1.61
N PRO A 710 -7.08 33.94 1.92
CA PRO A 710 -5.83 34.63 1.60
C PRO A 710 -5.66 35.06 0.14
N ASP A 711 -6.08 34.23 -0.82
CA ASP A 711 -5.94 34.54 -2.24
C ASP A 711 -6.74 35.78 -2.67
N LEU A 712 -7.91 36.01 -2.07
CA LEU A 712 -8.67 37.26 -2.27
C LEU A 712 -7.87 38.47 -1.80
N ALA A 713 -7.19 38.34 -0.65
CA ALA A 713 -6.36 39.40 -0.11
C ALA A 713 -5.16 39.70 -1.03
N THR A 714 -4.57 38.68 -1.62
CA THR A 714 -3.51 38.81 -2.63
C THR A 714 -4.01 39.53 -3.87
N SER A 715 -5.15 39.13 -4.43
CA SER A 715 -5.72 39.77 -5.62
C SER A 715 -6.12 41.21 -5.37
N PHE A 716 -6.77 41.52 -4.24
CA PHE A 716 -7.05 42.90 -3.84
C PHE A 716 -5.75 43.72 -3.69
N ASN A 717 -4.70 43.16 -3.10
CA ASN A 717 -3.40 43.83 -3.02
C ASN A 717 -2.80 44.11 -4.41
N ASN A 718 -2.89 43.16 -5.34
CA ASN A 718 -2.38 43.33 -6.70
C ASN A 718 -3.12 44.45 -7.45
N VAL A 719 -4.46 44.46 -7.38
CA VAL A 719 -5.29 45.54 -7.96
C VAL A 719 -4.96 46.89 -7.32
N GLY A 720 -4.83 46.94 -5.98
CA GLY A 720 -4.43 48.15 -5.26
C GLY A 720 -3.05 48.66 -5.68
N GLY A 721 -2.10 47.75 -5.93
CA GLY A 721 -0.76 48.04 -6.46
C GLY A 721 -0.80 48.70 -7.83
N VAL A 722 -1.61 48.18 -8.75
CA VAL A 722 -1.76 48.76 -10.09
C VAL A 722 -2.36 50.15 -10.01
N TYR A 723 -3.44 50.36 -9.25
CA TYR A 723 -4.02 51.70 -9.06
C TYR A 723 -3.03 52.69 -8.41
N HIS A 724 -2.23 52.24 -7.45
CA HIS A 724 -1.18 53.08 -6.86
C HIS A 724 -0.16 53.52 -7.91
N ASN A 725 0.27 52.61 -8.79
CA ASN A 725 1.23 52.92 -9.86
C ASN A 725 0.64 53.82 -10.96
N MET A 726 -0.68 53.74 -11.20
CA MET A 726 -1.41 54.65 -12.10
C MET A 726 -1.66 56.05 -11.51
N GLY A 727 -1.41 56.25 -10.21
CA GLY A 727 -1.71 57.51 -9.51
C GLY A 727 -3.15 57.64 -9.01
N GLU A 728 -3.97 56.60 -9.16
CA GLU A 728 -5.37 56.52 -8.71
C GLU A 728 -5.43 56.16 -7.21
N TYR A 729 -4.83 57.01 -6.38
CA TYR A 729 -4.55 56.73 -4.97
C TYR A 729 -5.80 56.40 -4.13
N SER A 730 -6.94 57.04 -4.42
CA SER A 730 -8.20 56.78 -3.71
C SER A 730 -8.70 55.34 -3.95
N LYS A 731 -8.58 54.83 -5.18
CA LYS A 731 -8.94 53.45 -5.51
C LYS A 731 -7.94 52.47 -4.89
N ALA A 732 -6.64 52.77 -4.99
CA ALA A 732 -5.59 51.96 -4.37
C ALA A 732 -5.82 51.75 -2.87
N LEU A 733 -6.18 52.82 -2.15
CA LEU A 733 -6.48 52.78 -0.72
C LEU A 733 -7.63 51.81 -0.40
N LEU A 734 -8.73 51.86 -1.16
CA LEU A 734 -9.89 50.99 -0.99
C LEU A 734 -9.53 49.51 -1.11
N TYR A 735 -8.75 49.15 -2.13
CA TYR A 735 -8.33 47.78 -2.36
C TYR A 735 -7.33 47.29 -1.32
N TYR A 736 -6.37 48.12 -0.91
CA TYR A 736 -5.47 47.79 0.20
C TYR A 736 -6.21 47.62 1.52
N GLU A 737 -7.26 48.40 1.80
CA GLU A 737 -8.12 48.23 2.97
C GLU A 737 -8.81 46.86 2.99
N ARG A 738 -9.36 46.43 1.86
CA ARG A 738 -9.99 45.11 1.71
C ARG A 738 -8.98 43.98 1.94
N ALA A 739 -7.80 44.06 1.31
CA ALA A 739 -6.72 43.11 1.52
C ALA A 739 -6.27 43.05 2.99
N LEU A 740 -6.13 44.21 3.64
CA LEU A 740 -5.66 44.32 5.03
C LEU A 740 -6.68 43.73 6.01
N LYS A 741 -7.98 43.94 5.74
CA LYS A 741 -9.07 43.36 6.53
C LYS A 741 -8.99 41.83 6.54
N ILE A 742 -8.76 41.22 5.37
CA ILE A 742 -8.64 39.76 5.26
C ILE A 742 -7.36 39.29 5.94
N TRP A 743 -6.20 39.87 5.63
CA TRP A 743 -4.93 39.42 6.20
C TRP A 743 -4.90 39.49 7.73
N ARG A 744 -5.54 40.50 8.34
CA ARG A 744 -5.67 40.61 9.81
C ARG A 744 -6.47 39.49 10.46
N LEU A 745 -7.36 38.82 9.72
CA LEU A 745 -8.15 37.70 10.22
C LEU A 745 -7.37 36.38 10.17
N VAL A 746 -6.40 36.26 9.26
CA VAL A 746 -5.72 34.98 8.96
C VAL A 746 -4.28 34.94 9.46
N LEU A 747 -3.60 36.08 9.55
CA LEU A 747 -2.17 36.15 9.88
C LEU A 747 -1.91 36.93 11.16
N SER A 748 -0.80 36.58 11.81
CA SER A 748 -0.32 37.34 12.98
C SER A 748 0.03 38.78 12.58
N PRO A 749 -0.14 39.77 13.48
CA PRO A 749 0.13 41.17 13.17
C PRO A 749 1.57 41.50 12.71
N SER A 750 2.53 40.61 13.00
CA SER A 750 3.94 40.70 12.61
C SER A 750 4.26 40.07 11.25
N HIS A 751 3.28 39.44 10.58
CA HIS A 751 3.52 38.76 9.32
C HIS A 751 3.95 39.73 8.20
N PRO A 752 4.95 39.38 7.36
CA PRO A 752 5.46 40.26 6.30
C PRO A 752 4.39 40.85 5.37
N HIS A 753 3.39 40.06 4.96
CA HIS A 753 2.26 40.58 4.15
C HIS A 753 1.50 41.73 4.82
N ILE A 754 1.21 41.65 6.13
CA ILE A 754 0.54 42.74 6.85
C ILE A 754 1.46 43.95 6.94
N LYS A 755 2.76 43.74 7.18
CA LYS A 755 3.75 44.82 7.28
C LYS A 755 3.87 45.59 5.95
N ASN A 756 4.14 44.87 4.86
CA ASN A 756 4.30 45.45 3.52
C ASN A 756 3.01 46.17 3.08
N LEU A 757 1.84 45.59 3.36
CA LEU A 757 0.56 46.20 3.01
C LEU A 757 0.28 47.48 3.82
N LYS A 758 0.64 47.52 5.10
CA LYS A 758 0.55 48.75 5.91
C LYS A 758 1.49 49.84 5.40
N GLU A 759 2.71 49.46 4.99
CA GLU A 759 3.67 50.40 4.41
C GLU A 759 3.12 50.98 3.10
N ASN A 760 2.57 50.14 2.21
CA ASN A 760 1.90 50.58 0.98
C ASN A 760 0.69 51.49 1.28
N PHE A 761 -0.12 51.12 2.27
CA PHE A 761 -1.28 51.89 2.70
C PHE A 761 -0.90 53.30 3.19
N GLU A 762 0.11 53.40 4.06
CA GLU A 762 0.60 54.70 4.57
C GLU A 762 1.27 55.54 3.48
N LEU A 763 1.96 54.91 2.53
CA LEU A 763 2.58 55.59 1.40
C LEU A 763 1.52 56.23 0.48
N VAL A 764 0.45 55.49 0.15
CA VAL A 764 -0.69 56.00 -0.61
C VAL A 764 -1.39 57.14 0.14
N ARG A 765 -1.65 56.96 1.44
CA ARG A 765 -2.32 57.96 2.29
C ARG A 765 -1.56 59.29 2.30
N LYS A 766 -0.23 59.26 2.45
CA LYS A 766 0.63 60.45 2.38
C LYS A 766 0.55 61.16 1.03
N LYS A 767 0.46 60.42 -0.08
CA LYS A 767 0.32 61.00 -1.43
C LYS A 767 -1.04 61.68 -1.63
N ILE A 768 -2.14 61.11 -1.12
CA ILE A 768 -3.47 61.74 -1.16
C ILE A 768 -3.44 63.06 -0.40
N ILE A 769 -2.91 63.07 0.83
CA ILE A 769 -2.83 64.29 1.66
C ILE A 769 -2.04 65.38 0.92
N LYS A 770 -0.93 65.04 0.26
CA LYS A 770 -0.10 65.98 -0.51
C LYS A 770 -0.74 66.48 -1.82
N HIS A 771 -1.74 65.80 -2.36
CA HIS A 771 -2.49 66.24 -3.56
C HIS A 771 -3.73 67.07 -3.21
N VAL A 772 -4.21 66.99 -1.97
CA VAL A 772 -5.38 67.74 -1.48
C VAL A 772 -4.97 69.03 -0.74
N SER A 773 -3.72 69.09 -0.23
CA SER A 773 -3.06 70.31 0.27
C SER A 773 -2.38 71.09 -0.85
#